data_AF-S2L1F8-F1
#
_entry.id   AF-S2L1F8-F1
#
_cell.length_a   1.000
_cell.length_b   1.000
_cell.length_c   1.000
_cell.angle_alpha   90.00
_cell.angle_beta   90.00
_cell.angle_gamma   90.00
#
_symmetry.space_group_name_H-M   'P 1'
#
loop_
_entity.id
_entity.type
_entity.pdbx_description
1 polymer ?
#
loop_
_entity_poly.entity_id
_entity_poly.type
_entity_poly.pdbx_seq_one_letter_code
_entity_poly.pdbx_strand_id
1 'polypeptide(L)'
;MSGDSTGIFATSQGKVVANRTSLTLSQPDASGNVPEPTAEVNIYVEGKKDTDGKIKGLGLYTSSGGNISAKNTYVKVKNGAVGIASVGNGSKVDLTGGIIDYEGNGYAVYTSDDGEIDLTNGEIILRGKATALELDFAGGVNPIKLQGARITVMSNDAIIANLKNAGVLNIGNLESNIAGKLGGVTFKNGTNGSEVFDKYKVAAIDGGTLNIDTNIDKGDTSTSSPGFYYYRRFLGQRLKINVLDNVTVNASINSAYASEYFKGQVVGLEINSSSSATGISDTQINLGQGAKIVASRLDSGSGAIGAYINYGEITLDTGSSIEVEKTLKNENGVGIYAVNGSKVTNKGNITVDGNYGIGIFGTAYRTDSSNIPVVNEFGGKAGEGELEINNAQNITLLGMGTVGIYAKNNNGSVSSEKTKVNNTGNITVGDSNTSTSVGIYGEKAEISNTGTISVGAGGVAIYATNGSKVTNLGTLKLGSDGIGIMADGASTITATNVILGSNVGTDDSGKTGVFYKGSASGIDNKSIGLNINAENLDKGTAVYVENMNVTSSGTLNVGKEGIGIFVKGNSTQTGTNTGTIDLTAGKNDAVGMYTTTANLLNNTGGSINVNDTSQIGMYAEEANHKATNKGTINLNADSSTGIYVKLGAVAELDTGNSIAFNKKFSVGVFAENATVNFKDDLTFANNNENKNIYVYGKGATVGIDPGKIVTVDGMGTPATAGNKTVGIYLENETAGSTFTSNTTGQLVVQGEAVGIYSKGNNTLNVNVTATGEKTTGVFIDGGSTITGTVTAQGTPTAGAVGVYGSGGAVTIGAGGLALKTDTGKGTGMYLTDGAHAAGEKITVNNTATVDNIGVYYSKGTASGTVTNGAEVELTGNKSIGIYAADGINLVNTKNITSTGLNNNIASYVGGNSTLTSNGNITMTGTDGNIGIY
;
A
#
# COMPACT_ATOMS: atom_id res chain seq x y z
N MET A 1 0.54 -24.47 68.31
CA MET A 1 0.90 -23.04 68.45
C MET A 1 0.14 -22.24 67.41
N SER A 2 -0.16 -20.94 67.64
CA SER A 2 -0.92 -20.13 66.67
C SER A 2 -0.38 -18.70 66.53
N GLY A 3 -0.47 -18.11 65.34
CA GLY A 3 -0.01 -16.74 65.08
C GLY A 3 1.41 -16.70 64.50
N ASP A 4 2.26 -15.80 65.02
CA ASP A 4 3.68 -15.74 64.67
C ASP A 4 4.49 -16.75 65.49
N SER A 5 4.22 -18.03 65.25
CA SER A 5 4.83 -19.14 65.99
C SER A 5 5.71 -19.99 65.09
N THR A 6 6.87 -20.39 65.60
CA THR A 6 7.73 -21.39 64.96
C THR A 6 7.71 -22.67 65.79
N GLY A 7 7.48 -23.82 65.15
CA GLY A 7 7.38 -25.11 65.84
C GLY A 7 8.66 -25.52 66.55
N ILE A 8 9.74 -25.64 65.78
CA ILE A 8 11.10 -25.78 66.28
C ILE A 8 11.99 -24.83 65.49
N PHE A 9 12.83 -24.07 66.18
CA PHE A 9 13.81 -23.20 65.56
C PHE A 9 15.22 -23.50 66.08
N ALA A 10 16.23 -23.44 65.21
CA ALA A 10 17.64 -23.50 65.60
C ALA A 10 18.46 -22.53 64.75
N THR A 11 19.18 -21.61 65.39
CA THR A 11 19.99 -20.60 64.69
C THR A 11 21.39 -20.51 65.29
N SER A 12 22.31 -19.83 64.59
CA SER A 12 23.64 -19.50 65.10
C SER A 12 24.42 -20.73 65.59
N GLN A 13 24.47 -21.77 64.75
CA GLN A 13 25.10 -23.07 65.05
C GLN A 13 24.42 -23.89 66.18
N GLY A 14 23.24 -23.47 66.64
CA GLY A 14 22.45 -24.22 67.63
C GLY A 14 21.97 -25.58 67.10
N LYS A 15 21.83 -26.56 67.99
CA LYS A 15 21.40 -27.93 67.64
C LYS A 15 20.19 -28.36 68.46
N VAL A 16 19.14 -28.84 67.79
CA VAL A 16 17.94 -29.42 68.41
C VAL A 16 17.74 -30.85 67.92
N VAL A 17 17.46 -31.79 68.83
CA VAL A 17 17.15 -33.19 68.50
C VAL A 17 15.79 -33.57 69.11
N ALA A 18 14.84 -33.89 68.24
CA ALA A 18 13.45 -34.23 68.55
C ALA A 18 13.02 -35.48 67.73
N ASN A 19 13.87 -36.52 67.71
CA ASN A 19 13.61 -37.74 66.94
C ASN A 19 12.59 -38.65 67.63
N ARG A 20 11.74 -39.34 66.85
CA ARG A 20 10.92 -40.47 67.30
C ARG A 20 11.51 -41.80 66.84
N THR A 21 11.15 -42.87 67.55
CA THR A 21 11.54 -44.25 67.22
C THR A 21 10.97 -44.72 65.88
N SER A 22 9.69 -44.43 65.61
CA SER A 22 9.01 -44.79 64.36
C SER A 22 7.80 -43.90 64.11
N LEU A 23 7.44 -43.74 62.83
CA LEU A 23 6.20 -43.13 62.37
C LEU A 23 5.62 -43.97 61.25
N THR A 24 4.33 -44.27 61.33
CA THR A 24 3.63 -44.97 60.25
C THR A 24 3.12 -43.93 59.27
N LEU A 25 3.66 -43.94 58.04
CA LEU A 25 3.14 -43.12 56.95
C LEU A 25 1.77 -43.63 56.49
N SER A 26 0.98 -42.75 55.88
CA SER A 26 -0.33 -43.12 55.32
C SER A 26 -0.17 -44.25 54.29
N GLN A 27 -1.10 -45.20 54.21
CA GLN A 27 -1.00 -46.30 53.25
C GLN A 27 -1.96 -46.06 52.09
N PRO A 28 -1.54 -46.30 50.82
CA PRO A 28 -2.46 -46.22 49.69
C PRO A 28 -3.64 -47.18 49.87
N ASP A 29 -4.82 -46.76 49.47
CA ASP A 29 -6.01 -47.60 49.35
C ASP A 29 -5.90 -48.56 48.14
N ALA A 30 -6.95 -49.38 47.94
CA ALA A 30 -7.00 -50.32 46.82
C ALA A 30 -6.96 -49.66 45.43
N SER A 31 -7.28 -48.36 45.34
CA SER A 31 -7.21 -47.56 44.12
C SER A 31 -5.86 -46.84 43.98
N GLY A 32 -4.95 -47.03 44.94
CA GLY A 32 -3.63 -46.40 44.96
C GLY A 32 -3.63 -44.93 45.42
N ASN A 33 -4.77 -44.41 45.90
CA ASN A 33 -4.87 -43.06 46.47
C ASN A 33 -4.56 -43.10 47.96
N VAL A 34 -4.11 -41.99 48.54
CA VAL A 34 -3.71 -41.93 49.95
C VAL A 34 -4.79 -41.21 50.76
N PRO A 35 -5.43 -41.86 51.76
CA PRO A 35 -6.41 -41.21 52.62
C PRO A 35 -5.76 -40.30 53.64
N GLU A 36 -6.60 -39.57 54.39
CA GLU A 36 -6.17 -38.76 55.53
C GLU A 36 -5.27 -39.55 56.51
N PRO A 37 -4.15 -38.96 56.96
CA PRO A 37 -3.26 -39.61 57.92
C PRO A 37 -3.98 -39.92 59.24
N THR A 38 -3.78 -41.13 59.75
CA THR A 38 -4.27 -41.54 61.08
C THR A 38 -3.24 -41.33 62.19
N ALA A 39 -1.99 -41.02 61.84
CA ALA A 39 -0.92 -40.74 62.79
C ALA A 39 -1.17 -39.45 63.57
N GLU A 40 -0.87 -39.46 64.88
CA GLU A 40 -0.97 -38.26 65.71
C GLU A 40 0.06 -37.20 65.30
N VAL A 41 -0.40 -35.96 65.16
CA VAL A 41 0.44 -34.79 64.88
C VAL A 41 1.32 -34.49 66.09
N ASN A 42 2.64 -34.41 65.90
CA ASN A 42 3.59 -34.07 66.96
C ASN A 42 3.78 -32.57 67.12
N ILE A 43 3.85 -31.84 66.01
CA ILE A 43 4.08 -30.40 65.98
C ILE A 43 2.97 -29.79 65.15
N TYR A 44 2.06 -29.06 65.79
CA TYR A 44 0.99 -28.32 65.11
C TYR A 44 1.23 -26.81 65.20
N VAL A 45 1.33 -26.16 64.04
CA VAL A 45 1.45 -24.70 63.91
C VAL A 45 0.31 -24.18 63.05
N GLU A 46 -0.45 -23.22 63.57
CA GLU A 46 -1.48 -22.54 62.82
C GLU A 46 -1.09 -21.07 62.60
N GLY A 47 -0.76 -20.73 61.36
CA GLY A 47 -0.39 -19.39 61.00
C GLY A 47 -1.56 -18.41 61.03
N LYS A 48 -1.25 -17.14 61.29
CA LYS A 48 -2.19 -16.02 61.17
C LYS A 48 -1.57 -14.90 60.36
N LYS A 49 -2.42 -14.07 59.75
CA LYS A 49 -1.97 -12.82 59.14
C LYS A 49 -1.53 -11.86 60.24
N ASP A 50 -0.39 -11.20 60.04
CA ASP A 50 0.00 -10.04 60.83
C ASP A 50 -0.80 -8.79 60.42
N THR A 51 -0.52 -7.65 61.07
CA THR A 51 -1.18 -6.35 60.79
C THR A 51 -0.95 -5.84 59.38
N ASP A 52 0.10 -6.31 58.69
CA ASP A 52 0.43 -5.95 57.31
C ASP A 52 -0.15 -6.97 56.29
N GLY A 53 -0.95 -7.93 56.78
CA GLY A 53 -1.56 -8.97 55.97
C GLY A 53 -0.62 -10.11 55.56
N LYS A 54 0.63 -10.14 56.05
CA LYS A 54 1.57 -11.23 55.78
C LYS A 54 1.25 -12.42 56.65
N ILE A 55 1.20 -13.60 56.04
CA ILE A 55 1.00 -14.85 56.77
C ILE A 55 2.28 -15.17 57.56
N LYS A 56 2.12 -15.44 58.85
CA LYS A 56 3.19 -15.90 59.77
C LYS A 56 2.94 -17.34 60.18
N GLY A 57 3.95 -18.00 60.73
CA GLY A 57 3.86 -19.39 61.17
C GLY A 57 4.79 -20.31 60.37
N LEU A 58 5.71 -20.98 61.06
CA LEU A 58 6.72 -21.88 60.49
C LEU A 58 6.72 -23.21 61.26
N GLY A 59 6.80 -24.35 60.58
CA GLY A 59 6.90 -25.66 61.24
C GLY A 59 8.28 -25.86 61.85
N LEU A 60 9.29 -26.05 61.00
CA LEU A 60 10.69 -26.17 61.40
C LEU A 60 11.52 -25.10 60.69
N TYR A 61 12.39 -24.39 61.40
CA TYR A 61 13.21 -23.32 60.84
C TYR A 61 14.65 -23.41 61.31
N THR A 62 15.59 -23.41 60.36
CA THR A 62 17.02 -23.27 60.65
C THR A 62 17.64 -22.12 59.91
N SER A 63 18.56 -21.42 60.58
CA SER A 63 19.40 -20.41 59.92
C SER A 63 20.80 -20.30 60.51
N SER A 64 21.73 -19.67 59.79
CA SER A 64 23.09 -19.35 60.27
C SER A 64 23.82 -20.56 60.89
N GLY A 65 23.81 -21.70 60.21
CA GLY A 65 24.47 -22.94 60.65
C GLY A 65 23.67 -23.80 61.63
N GLY A 66 22.41 -23.47 61.92
CA GLY A 66 21.57 -24.21 62.87
C GLY A 66 21.17 -25.61 62.38
N ASN A 67 21.03 -26.58 63.30
CA ASN A 67 20.78 -27.98 62.96
C ASN A 67 19.58 -28.55 63.75
N ILE A 68 18.53 -28.99 63.06
CA ILE A 68 17.38 -29.69 63.64
C ILE A 68 17.39 -31.13 63.15
N SER A 69 17.34 -32.11 64.07
CA SER A 69 17.05 -33.51 63.78
C SER A 69 15.69 -33.85 64.38
N ALA A 70 14.69 -34.11 63.55
CA ALA A 70 13.32 -34.43 63.95
C ALA A 70 12.80 -35.72 63.25
N LYS A 71 13.65 -36.75 63.14
CA LYS A 71 13.33 -38.01 62.44
C LYS A 71 12.03 -38.64 62.90
N ASN A 72 11.30 -39.26 61.97
CA ASN A 72 10.02 -39.94 62.24
C ASN A 72 8.99 -39.04 62.96
N THR A 73 8.99 -37.73 62.71
CA THR A 73 8.07 -36.79 63.36
C THR A 73 6.99 -36.34 62.40
N TYR A 74 5.76 -36.18 62.90
CA TYR A 74 4.67 -35.58 62.14
C TYR A 74 4.54 -34.09 62.46
N VAL A 75 4.91 -33.24 61.52
CA VAL A 75 4.74 -31.78 61.55
C VAL A 75 3.54 -31.39 60.70
N LYS A 76 2.58 -30.66 61.28
CA LYS A 76 1.43 -30.10 60.57
C LYS A 76 1.43 -28.59 60.70
N VAL A 77 1.36 -27.90 59.57
CA VAL A 77 1.35 -26.45 59.47
C VAL A 77 0.14 -26.01 58.68
N LYS A 78 -0.80 -25.31 59.33
CA LYS A 78 -2.02 -24.80 58.72
C LYS A 78 -1.96 -23.30 58.58
N ASN A 79 -2.30 -22.77 57.40
CA ASN A 79 -2.24 -21.34 57.07
C ASN A 79 -0.89 -20.69 57.43
N GLY A 80 0.22 -21.44 57.37
CA GLY A 80 1.57 -20.94 57.69
C GLY A 80 2.30 -20.38 56.48
N ALA A 81 3.38 -19.64 56.71
CA ALA A 81 4.22 -19.07 55.65
C ALA A 81 5.00 -20.16 54.90
N VAL A 82 5.64 -21.06 55.64
CA VAL A 82 6.41 -22.20 55.11
C VAL A 82 6.27 -23.38 56.08
N GLY A 83 6.21 -24.60 55.58
CA GLY A 83 6.23 -25.81 56.40
C GLY A 83 7.58 -26.01 57.10
N ILE A 84 8.64 -26.19 56.31
CA ILE A 84 10.02 -26.38 56.76
C ILE A 84 10.94 -25.46 55.96
N ALA A 85 11.82 -24.72 56.65
CA ALA A 85 12.81 -23.87 56.01
C ALA A 85 14.22 -24.12 56.57
N SER A 86 15.20 -24.25 55.67
CA SER A 86 16.62 -24.24 56.00
C SER A 86 17.35 -23.20 55.18
N VAL A 87 17.92 -22.20 55.85
CA VAL A 87 18.50 -21.01 55.21
C VAL A 87 19.94 -20.81 55.65
N GLY A 88 20.86 -20.63 54.72
CA GLY A 88 22.25 -20.29 55.03
C GLY A 88 23.15 -21.51 55.20
N ASN A 89 24.42 -21.30 54.85
CA ASN A 89 25.43 -22.33 54.82
C ASN A 89 25.58 -23.06 56.16
N GLY A 90 25.61 -24.40 56.10
CA GLY A 90 25.70 -25.28 57.26
C GLY A 90 24.39 -25.46 58.05
N SER A 91 23.31 -24.75 57.69
CA SER A 91 21.99 -25.00 58.27
C SER A 91 21.42 -26.31 57.76
N LYS A 92 20.76 -27.09 58.64
CA LYS A 92 20.22 -28.41 58.27
C LYS A 92 18.96 -28.78 59.04
N VAL A 93 17.97 -29.32 58.34
CA VAL A 93 16.84 -30.05 58.93
C VAL A 93 16.86 -31.50 58.47
N ASP A 94 16.84 -32.45 59.42
CA ASP A 94 16.71 -33.89 59.15
C ASP A 94 15.34 -34.39 59.66
N LEU A 95 14.41 -34.61 58.74
CA LEU A 95 13.07 -35.15 58.96
C LEU A 95 12.93 -36.54 58.29
N THR A 96 14.01 -37.32 58.21
CA THR A 96 14.00 -38.69 57.65
C THR A 96 12.87 -39.52 58.28
N GLY A 97 12.05 -40.18 57.46
CA GLY A 97 10.89 -40.99 57.89
C GLY A 97 9.71 -40.20 58.47
N GLY A 98 9.77 -38.87 58.45
CA GLY A 98 8.74 -37.97 59.00
C GLY A 98 7.63 -37.61 58.02
N ILE A 99 6.59 -36.91 58.51
CA ILE A 99 5.50 -36.34 57.72
C ILE A 99 5.54 -34.82 57.86
N ILE A 100 5.44 -34.08 56.76
CA ILE A 100 5.12 -32.64 56.74
C ILE A 100 3.77 -32.41 56.04
N ASP A 101 2.73 -32.09 56.81
CA ASP A 101 1.39 -31.73 56.31
C ASP A 101 1.23 -30.21 56.29
N TYR A 102 1.27 -29.63 55.10
CA TYR A 102 1.25 -28.19 54.90
C TYR A 102 -0.01 -27.74 54.13
N GLU A 103 -0.80 -26.89 54.77
CA GLU A 103 -1.93 -26.19 54.19
C GLU A 103 -1.63 -24.70 54.12
N GLY A 104 -1.55 -24.13 52.92
CA GLY A 104 -1.23 -22.71 52.75
C GLY A 104 -1.06 -22.31 51.29
N ASN A 105 -0.40 -21.17 51.07
CA ASN A 105 -0.09 -20.62 49.75
C ASN A 105 1.44 -20.52 49.49
N GLY A 106 2.26 -20.96 50.43
CA GLY A 106 3.72 -20.93 50.35
C GLY A 106 4.31 -22.30 50.05
N TYR A 107 5.53 -22.54 50.54
CA TYR A 107 6.26 -23.78 50.33
C TYR A 107 6.11 -24.74 51.53
N ALA A 108 5.88 -26.03 51.29
CA ALA A 108 5.96 -27.04 52.35
C ALA A 108 7.40 -27.23 52.82
N VAL A 109 8.36 -27.14 51.89
CA VAL A 109 9.80 -27.29 52.10
C VAL A 109 10.52 -26.20 51.30
N TYR A 110 11.38 -25.43 51.97
CA TYR A 110 12.10 -24.32 51.35
C TYR A 110 13.57 -24.30 51.79
N THR A 111 14.47 -24.09 50.84
CA THR A 111 15.90 -23.94 51.08
C THR A 111 16.45 -22.72 50.37
N SER A 112 17.37 -22.00 51.00
CA SER A 112 18.17 -20.96 50.35
C SER A 112 19.58 -20.90 50.94
N ASP A 113 20.50 -20.29 50.20
CA ASP A 113 21.87 -20.00 50.64
C ASP A 113 22.60 -21.24 51.20
N ASP A 114 22.54 -22.37 50.49
CA ASP A 114 23.15 -23.66 50.86
C ASP A 114 22.58 -24.37 52.10
N GLY A 115 21.39 -23.98 52.58
CA GLY A 115 20.68 -24.75 53.62
C GLY A 115 20.20 -26.11 53.12
N GLU A 116 20.27 -27.15 53.97
CA GLU A 116 19.90 -28.53 53.61
C GLU A 116 18.65 -29.04 54.33
N ILE A 117 17.82 -29.82 53.62
CA ILE A 117 16.69 -30.55 54.20
C ILE A 117 16.74 -32.03 53.77
N ASP A 118 16.66 -32.95 54.73
CA ASP A 118 16.61 -34.39 54.49
C ASP A 118 15.22 -34.94 54.85
N LEU A 119 14.52 -35.47 53.85
CA LEU A 119 13.18 -36.06 53.93
C LEU A 119 13.18 -37.50 53.38
N THR A 120 14.34 -38.17 53.40
CA THR A 120 14.50 -39.55 52.95
C THR A 120 13.45 -40.46 53.62
N ASN A 121 12.77 -41.30 52.83
CA ASN A 121 11.66 -42.16 53.26
C ASN A 121 10.51 -41.44 54.01
N GLY A 122 10.36 -40.13 53.82
CA GLY A 122 9.30 -39.32 54.45
C GLY A 122 8.08 -39.10 53.57
N GLU A 123 7.12 -38.31 54.06
CA GLU A 123 5.92 -37.91 53.33
C GLU A 123 5.68 -36.40 53.42
N ILE A 124 5.39 -35.76 52.27
CA ILE A 124 4.89 -34.39 52.19
C ILE A 124 3.40 -34.45 51.84
N ILE A 125 2.54 -33.81 52.62
CA ILE A 125 1.11 -33.68 52.35
C ILE A 125 0.81 -32.23 51.99
N LEU A 126 0.23 -32.00 50.81
CA LEU A 126 -0.02 -30.65 50.28
C LEU A 126 -1.51 -30.34 50.26
N ARG A 127 -1.88 -29.20 50.86
CA ARG A 127 -3.25 -28.69 50.91
C ARG A 127 -3.30 -27.21 50.54
N GLY A 128 -4.49 -26.72 50.18
CA GLY A 128 -4.65 -25.34 49.72
C GLY A 128 -3.91 -25.08 48.40
N LYS A 129 -3.28 -23.92 48.27
CA LYS A 129 -2.50 -23.53 47.08
C LYS A 129 -1.00 -23.75 47.30
N ALA A 130 -0.65 -24.73 48.13
CA ALA A 130 0.72 -24.98 48.53
C ALA A 130 1.59 -25.42 47.35
N THR A 131 2.86 -25.02 47.39
CA THR A 131 3.91 -25.66 46.59
C THR A 131 4.72 -26.59 47.49
N ALA A 132 5.05 -27.82 47.08
CA ALA A 132 5.85 -28.69 47.96
C ALA A 132 7.25 -28.13 48.18
N LEU A 133 7.91 -27.75 47.09
CA LEU A 133 9.30 -27.32 47.11
C LEU A 133 9.67 -26.46 45.89
N GLU A 134 10.77 -25.73 46.03
CA GLU A 134 11.45 -25.05 44.94
C GLU A 134 12.89 -25.57 44.83
N LEU A 135 13.35 -25.81 43.59
CA LEU A 135 14.73 -26.18 43.30
C LEU A 135 15.25 -25.38 42.11
N ASP A 136 16.50 -24.94 42.20
CA ASP A 136 17.26 -24.38 41.09
C ASP A 136 18.45 -25.27 40.76
N PHE A 137 18.47 -25.79 39.53
CA PHE A 137 19.52 -26.69 39.07
C PHE A 137 20.76 -25.98 38.51
N ALA A 138 20.80 -24.65 38.52
CA ALA A 138 21.99 -23.89 38.08
C ALA A 138 23.24 -24.15 38.96
N GLY A 139 23.06 -24.53 40.24
CA GLY A 139 24.14 -24.72 41.23
C GLY A 139 24.66 -26.15 41.42
N GLY A 140 24.11 -27.15 40.73
CA GLY A 140 24.65 -28.52 40.66
C GLY A 140 24.41 -29.45 41.88
N VAL A 141 24.03 -28.94 43.06
CA VAL A 141 23.69 -29.76 44.25
C VAL A 141 22.24 -29.57 44.64
N ASN A 142 21.50 -30.66 44.86
CA ASN A 142 20.12 -30.60 45.35
C ASN A 142 20.13 -30.47 46.90
N PRO A 143 19.70 -29.32 47.46
CA PRO A 143 19.67 -29.12 48.91
C PRO A 143 18.57 -29.92 49.63
N ILE A 144 17.62 -30.52 48.90
CA ILE A 144 16.50 -31.28 49.46
C ILE A 144 16.60 -32.76 49.06
N LYS A 145 16.79 -33.65 50.04
CA LYS A 145 16.88 -35.10 49.82
C LYS A 145 15.51 -35.76 49.97
N LEU A 146 15.04 -36.43 48.92
CA LEU A 146 13.71 -37.05 48.86
C LEU A 146 13.76 -38.54 48.45
N GLN A 147 14.90 -39.20 48.65
CA GLN A 147 15.04 -40.62 48.26
C GLN A 147 14.01 -41.47 49.00
N GLY A 148 13.18 -42.22 48.26
CA GLY A 148 12.11 -43.03 48.84
C GLY A 148 10.95 -42.24 49.46
N ALA A 149 10.94 -40.91 49.32
CA ALA A 149 9.87 -40.07 49.84
C ALA A 149 8.60 -40.15 48.97
N ARG A 150 7.47 -39.77 49.56
CA ARG A 150 6.18 -39.63 48.88
C ARG A 150 5.63 -38.21 49.02
N ILE A 151 5.02 -37.68 47.97
CA ILE A 151 4.24 -36.44 48.02
C ILE A 151 2.78 -36.80 47.76
N THR A 152 1.95 -36.58 48.78
CA THR A 152 0.51 -36.83 48.77
C THR A 152 -0.21 -35.49 48.60
N VAL A 153 -0.99 -35.34 47.54
CA VAL A 153 -1.64 -34.06 47.24
C VAL A 153 -3.11 -34.11 47.61
N MET A 154 -3.52 -33.29 48.57
CA MET A 154 -4.86 -33.18 49.12
C MET A 154 -5.57 -31.88 48.66
N SER A 155 -5.20 -31.36 47.48
CA SER A 155 -5.78 -30.16 46.88
C SER A 155 -5.54 -30.13 45.37
N ASN A 156 -6.55 -29.71 44.61
CA ASN A 156 -6.45 -29.53 43.16
C ASN A 156 -5.69 -28.26 42.75
N ASP A 157 -5.48 -27.31 43.68
CA ASP A 157 -4.76 -26.06 43.42
C ASP A 157 -3.27 -26.13 43.79
N ALA A 158 -2.80 -27.27 44.29
CA ALA A 158 -1.41 -27.43 44.72
C ALA A 158 -0.45 -27.63 43.54
N ILE A 159 0.82 -27.28 43.77
CA ILE A 159 1.94 -27.52 42.86
C ILE A 159 2.97 -28.40 43.58
N ILE A 160 3.41 -29.51 43.00
CA ILE A 160 4.42 -30.34 43.66
C ILE A 160 5.78 -29.64 43.65
N ALA A 161 6.29 -29.22 42.50
CA ALA A 161 7.60 -28.60 42.44
C ALA A 161 7.66 -27.37 41.52
N ASN A 162 8.31 -26.31 42.00
CA ASN A 162 8.81 -25.22 41.17
C ASN A 162 10.27 -25.52 40.80
N LEU A 163 10.56 -25.69 39.52
CA LEU A 163 11.90 -26.07 39.04
C LEU A 163 12.48 -24.96 38.17
N LYS A 164 13.62 -24.41 38.57
CA LYS A 164 14.39 -23.45 37.78
C LYS A 164 15.53 -24.17 37.06
N ASN A 165 15.74 -23.82 35.79
CA ASN A 165 16.82 -24.34 34.96
C ASN A 165 16.84 -25.88 34.90
N ALA A 166 15.68 -26.50 34.71
CA ALA A 166 15.46 -27.94 34.86
C ALA A 166 16.29 -28.83 33.92
N GLY A 167 17.06 -28.29 32.97
CA GLY A 167 17.80 -29.05 31.96
C GLY A 167 16.87 -29.68 30.94
N VAL A 168 17.21 -30.87 30.44
CA VAL A 168 16.41 -31.59 29.43
C VAL A 168 15.31 -32.42 30.09
N LEU A 169 14.12 -32.36 29.50
CA LEU A 169 12.93 -33.15 29.81
C LEU A 169 12.34 -33.70 28.51
N ASN A 170 11.74 -34.88 28.57
CA ASN A 170 11.08 -35.49 27.41
C ASN A 170 9.62 -35.82 27.74
N ILE A 171 8.72 -35.59 26.79
CA ILE A 171 7.27 -35.76 26.98
C ILE A 171 6.90 -37.21 27.22
N GLY A 172 7.47 -38.16 26.47
CA GLY A 172 7.15 -39.58 26.56
C GLY A 172 7.38 -40.20 27.95
N ASN A 173 8.18 -39.54 28.80
CA ASN A 173 8.46 -39.99 30.17
C ASN A 173 8.53 -38.82 31.19
N LEU A 174 7.78 -37.74 30.94
CA LEU A 174 7.89 -36.47 31.66
C LEU A 174 7.73 -36.60 33.17
N GLU A 175 6.74 -37.37 33.63
CA GLU A 175 6.52 -37.60 35.06
C GLU A 175 7.74 -38.23 35.74
N SER A 176 8.27 -39.29 35.13
CA SER A 176 9.44 -40.00 35.66
C SER A 176 10.71 -39.15 35.59
N ASN A 177 10.85 -38.28 34.58
CA ASN A 177 11.96 -37.32 34.47
C ASN A 177 11.92 -36.32 35.63
N ILE A 178 10.75 -35.78 35.95
CA ILE A 178 10.57 -34.85 37.09
C ILE A 178 10.83 -35.59 38.41
N ALA A 179 10.22 -36.76 38.62
CA ALA A 179 10.44 -37.58 39.81
C ALA A 179 11.92 -37.92 40.02
N GLY A 180 12.63 -38.27 38.94
CA GLY A 180 14.06 -38.53 38.94
C GLY A 180 14.89 -37.31 39.34
N LYS A 181 14.57 -36.12 38.82
CA LYS A 181 15.22 -34.85 39.19
C LYS A 181 14.99 -34.46 40.66
N LEU A 182 13.84 -34.83 41.20
CA LEU A 182 13.53 -34.69 42.62
C LEU A 182 14.20 -35.76 43.49
N GLY A 183 14.95 -36.71 42.91
CA GLY A 183 15.67 -37.75 43.64
C GLY A 183 14.87 -39.02 43.90
N GLY A 184 13.93 -39.36 43.03
CA GLY A 184 13.18 -40.63 43.04
C GLY A 184 11.89 -40.62 43.87
N VAL A 185 11.28 -39.45 44.05
CA VAL A 185 10.06 -39.26 44.83
C VAL A 185 8.84 -39.87 44.11
N THR A 186 7.86 -40.36 44.87
CA THR A 186 6.58 -40.83 44.32
C THR A 186 5.46 -39.83 44.54
N PHE A 187 4.66 -39.56 43.51
CA PHE A 187 3.48 -38.68 43.60
C PHE A 187 2.22 -39.52 43.81
N LYS A 188 1.35 -39.09 44.73
CA LYS A 188 0.08 -39.76 44.99
C LYS A 188 -1.06 -38.76 45.16
N ASN A 189 -2.22 -39.11 44.59
CA ASN A 189 -3.46 -38.38 44.82
C ASN A 189 -3.91 -38.66 46.25
N GLY A 190 -4.31 -37.60 46.95
CA GLY A 190 -4.95 -37.70 48.24
C GLY A 190 -6.46 -37.92 48.11
N THR A 191 -7.08 -38.49 49.14
CA THR A 191 -8.53 -38.57 49.28
C THR A 191 -9.04 -37.94 50.57
N ASN A 192 -10.15 -37.21 50.45
CA ASN A 192 -10.94 -36.74 51.59
C ASN A 192 -12.39 -37.21 51.43
N GLY A 193 -12.74 -38.28 52.14
CA GLY A 193 -14.01 -38.98 51.91
C GLY A 193 -14.08 -39.54 50.49
N SER A 194 -15.08 -39.14 49.72
CA SER A 194 -15.25 -39.56 48.32
C SER A 194 -14.52 -38.67 47.31
N GLU A 195 -13.94 -37.54 47.75
CA GLU A 195 -13.20 -36.64 46.87
C GLU A 195 -11.78 -37.16 46.63
N VAL A 196 -11.36 -37.20 45.36
CA VAL A 196 -10.00 -37.51 44.93
C VAL A 196 -9.38 -36.24 44.36
N PHE A 197 -8.19 -35.87 44.83
CA PHE A 197 -7.48 -34.69 44.34
C PHE A 197 -6.50 -35.09 43.23
N ASP A 198 -6.92 -34.94 41.97
CA ASP A 198 -6.19 -35.38 40.78
C ASP A 198 -6.04 -34.28 39.71
N LYS A 199 -6.26 -33.01 40.05
CA LYS A 199 -6.14 -31.87 39.13
C LYS A 199 -4.96 -30.93 39.44
N TYR A 200 -4.15 -31.28 40.44
CA TYR A 200 -2.94 -30.53 40.82
C TYR A 200 -1.86 -30.54 39.73
N LYS A 201 -0.92 -29.59 39.81
CA LYS A 201 0.26 -29.53 38.95
C LYS A 201 1.43 -30.27 39.60
N VAL A 202 2.14 -31.08 38.82
CA VAL A 202 3.35 -31.77 39.27
C VAL A 202 4.56 -30.85 39.19
N ALA A 203 4.68 -30.09 38.10
CA ALA A 203 5.79 -29.15 37.96
C ALA A 203 5.35 -27.84 37.34
N ALA A 204 5.87 -26.74 37.90
CA ALA A 204 5.99 -25.46 37.21
C ALA A 204 7.47 -25.20 36.93
N ILE A 205 7.83 -25.05 35.66
CA ILE A 205 9.22 -24.97 35.23
C ILE A 205 9.52 -23.60 34.64
N ASP A 206 10.65 -23.02 35.06
CA ASP A 206 11.22 -21.79 34.54
C ASP A 206 12.66 -22.04 34.06
N GLY A 207 12.86 -22.23 32.75
CA GLY A 207 14.17 -22.55 32.18
C GLY A 207 14.36 -24.05 31.93
N GLY A 208 14.83 -24.38 30.73
CA GLY A 208 15.18 -25.75 30.35
C GLY A 208 14.84 -26.08 28.90
N THR A 209 14.93 -27.35 28.54
CA THR A 209 14.55 -27.90 27.24
C THR A 209 13.49 -28.97 27.43
N LEU A 210 12.40 -28.88 26.68
CA LEU A 210 11.32 -29.86 26.65
C LEU A 210 11.23 -30.45 25.25
N ASN A 211 11.61 -31.72 25.10
CA ASN A 211 11.45 -32.44 23.85
C ASN A 211 10.07 -33.11 23.81
N ILE A 212 9.29 -32.80 22.77
CA ILE A 212 8.09 -33.55 22.40
C ILE A 212 8.55 -34.66 21.46
N ASP A 213 8.88 -35.80 22.05
CA ASP A 213 9.48 -36.99 21.42
C ASP A 213 8.46 -38.08 21.06
N THR A 214 7.18 -37.82 21.32
CA THR A 214 6.04 -38.67 20.97
C THR A 214 4.84 -37.82 20.64
N ASN A 215 3.91 -38.35 19.86
CA ASN A 215 2.64 -37.69 19.57
C ASN A 215 1.88 -37.39 20.88
N ILE A 216 1.24 -36.23 20.93
CA ILE A 216 0.40 -35.82 22.05
C ILE A 216 -0.93 -35.25 21.57
N ASP A 217 -1.98 -35.50 22.36
CA ASP A 217 -3.31 -34.95 22.13
C ASP A 217 -3.80 -34.19 23.37
N LYS A 218 -4.21 -32.93 23.19
CA LYS A 218 -4.83 -32.09 24.23
C LYS A 218 -6.19 -32.63 24.69
N GLY A 219 -6.86 -33.39 23.83
CA GLY A 219 -8.10 -34.10 24.09
C GLY A 219 -7.93 -35.36 24.94
N ASP A 220 -6.70 -35.81 25.22
CA ASP A 220 -6.48 -37.04 25.99
C ASP A 220 -7.08 -36.96 27.40
N THR A 221 -7.82 -38.01 27.75
CA THR A 221 -8.43 -38.18 29.07
C THR A 221 -7.74 -39.26 29.91
N SER A 222 -6.89 -40.08 29.28
CA SER A 222 -6.13 -41.12 29.98
C SER A 222 -5.03 -40.50 30.84
N THR A 223 -5.04 -40.76 32.15
CA THR A 223 -4.05 -40.22 33.10
C THR A 223 -2.63 -40.71 32.86
N SER A 224 -2.45 -41.80 32.11
CA SER A 224 -1.15 -42.34 31.71
C SER A 224 -0.65 -41.80 30.36
N SER A 225 -1.46 -41.01 29.64
CA SER A 225 -1.03 -40.42 28.38
C SER A 225 0.00 -39.29 28.62
N PRO A 226 1.09 -39.23 27.83
CA PRO A 226 1.97 -38.06 27.78
C PRO A 226 1.22 -36.75 27.50
N GLY A 227 0.19 -36.77 26.64
CA GLY A 227 -0.63 -35.60 26.32
C GLY A 227 -1.44 -35.10 27.52
N PHE A 228 -2.13 -36.00 28.22
CA PHE A 228 -2.83 -35.68 29.46
C PHE A 228 -1.87 -35.05 30.47
N TYR A 229 -0.72 -35.68 30.69
CA TYR A 229 0.24 -35.21 31.67
C TYR A 229 0.78 -33.81 31.32
N TYR A 230 1.20 -33.60 30.08
CA TYR A 230 1.70 -32.29 29.64
C TYR A 230 0.63 -31.19 29.80
N TYR A 231 -0.56 -31.36 29.25
CA TYR A 231 -1.55 -30.28 29.26
C TYR A 231 -2.19 -30.07 30.64
N ARG A 232 -2.32 -31.11 31.47
CA ARG A 232 -3.04 -31.02 32.76
C ARG A 232 -2.14 -30.97 33.97
N ARG A 233 -0.96 -31.58 33.95
CA ARG A 233 -0.06 -31.70 35.14
C ARG A 233 1.19 -30.82 35.07
N PHE A 234 1.48 -30.22 33.92
CA PHE A 234 2.69 -29.41 33.72
C PHE A 234 2.34 -27.93 33.50
N LEU A 235 3.26 -27.05 33.90
CA LEU A 235 3.30 -25.63 33.57
C LEU A 235 4.74 -25.28 33.18
N GLY A 236 4.92 -24.54 32.09
CA GLY A 236 6.23 -24.15 31.60
C GLY A 236 6.30 -22.68 31.22
N GLN A 237 7.43 -22.04 31.52
CA GLN A 237 7.84 -20.74 31.03
C GLN A 237 9.35 -20.74 30.77
N ARG A 238 9.84 -19.86 29.90
CA ARG A 238 11.25 -19.77 29.51
C ARG A 238 11.81 -21.15 29.11
N LEU A 239 11.06 -21.90 28.31
CA LEU A 239 11.43 -23.23 27.84
C LEU A 239 11.83 -23.21 26.37
N LYS A 240 12.79 -24.06 26.01
CA LYS A 240 13.04 -24.48 24.63
C LYS A 240 12.21 -25.73 24.33
N ILE A 241 11.06 -25.56 23.69
CA ILE A 241 10.18 -26.67 23.30
C ILE A 241 10.63 -27.16 21.92
N ASN A 242 11.06 -28.42 21.82
CA ASN A 242 11.46 -29.04 20.55
C ASN A 242 10.47 -30.16 20.20
N VAL A 243 9.66 -29.95 19.16
CA VAL A 243 8.84 -31.00 18.56
C VAL A 243 9.76 -31.79 17.63
N LEU A 244 10.07 -33.03 18.00
CA LEU A 244 11.02 -33.85 17.25
C LEU A 244 10.44 -34.27 15.89
N ASP A 245 11.31 -34.78 15.02
CA ASP A 245 10.95 -35.15 13.65
C ASP A 245 9.75 -36.10 13.61
N ASN A 246 8.83 -35.84 12.69
CA ASN A 246 7.60 -36.62 12.46
C ASN A 246 6.65 -36.74 13.67
N VAL A 247 6.83 -35.91 14.71
CA VAL A 247 5.93 -35.86 15.87
C VAL A 247 4.76 -34.90 15.60
N THR A 248 3.56 -35.30 15.98
CA THR A 248 2.34 -34.51 15.91
C THR A 248 1.88 -34.04 17.28
N VAL A 249 1.66 -32.74 17.42
CA VAL A 249 0.95 -32.11 18.53
C VAL A 249 -0.47 -31.80 18.08
N ASN A 250 -1.46 -32.49 18.63
CA ASN A 250 -2.87 -32.26 18.34
C ASN A 250 -3.57 -31.49 19.47
N ALA A 251 -4.18 -30.36 19.13
CA ALA A 251 -5.03 -29.56 20.00
C ALA A 251 -6.41 -29.35 19.36
N SER A 252 -7.08 -30.45 19.04
CA SER A 252 -8.42 -30.44 18.45
C SER A 252 -9.48 -30.78 19.50
N ILE A 253 -10.14 -29.77 20.07
CA ILE A 253 -11.09 -29.93 21.17
C ILE A 253 -12.34 -29.05 20.99
N ASN A 254 -13.45 -29.39 21.65
CA ASN A 254 -14.66 -28.57 21.63
C ASN A 254 -14.64 -27.46 22.71
N SER A 255 -15.57 -26.52 22.62
CA SER A 255 -15.65 -25.35 23.48
C SER A 255 -15.94 -25.67 24.94
N ALA A 256 -16.76 -26.69 25.19
CA ALA A 256 -17.07 -27.14 26.56
C ALA A 256 -15.81 -27.65 27.27
N TYR A 257 -15.05 -28.52 26.61
CA TYR A 257 -13.82 -29.09 27.14
C TYR A 257 -12.72 -28.04 27.31
N ALA A 258 -12.58 -27.12 26.35
CA ALA A 258 -11.66 -26.00 26.46
C ALA A 258 -11.98 -25.09 27.66
N SER A 259 -13.27 -24.84 27.94
CA SER A 259 -13.70 -24.01 29.07
C SER A 259 -13.43 -24.67 30.41
N GLU A 260 -13.67 -25.98 30.51
CA GLU A 260 -13.48 -26.75 31.74
C GLU A 260 -12.00 -26.84 32.16
N TYR A 261 -11.09 -27.05 31.20
CA TYR A 261 -9.68 -27.38 31.50
C TYR A 261 -8.66 -26.32 31.08
N PHE A 262 -8.99 -25.45 30.11
CA PHE A 262 -8.02 -24.59 29.42
C PHE A 262 -8.49 -23.13 29.30
N LYS A 263 -9.37 -22.68 30.20
CA LYS A 263 -9.88 -21.29 30.22
C LYS A 263 -10.51 -20.84 28.89
N GLY A 264 -11.09 -21.78 28.15
CA GLY A 264 -11.73 -21.55 26.84
C GLY A 264 -10.78 -21.53 25.64
N GLN A 265 -9.48 -21.64 25.87
CA GLN A 265 -8.45 -21.51 24.84
C GLN A 265 -8.22 -22.82 24.09
N VAL A 266 -8.06 -22.72 22.77
CA VAL A 266 -7.63 -23.82 21.90
C VAL A 266 -6.32 -23.40 21.26
N VAL A 267 -5.21 -23.76 21.92
CA VAL A 267 -3.85 -23.46 21.48
C VAL A 267 -3.05 -24.76 21.39
N GLY A 268 -2.36 -24.96 20.26
CA GLY A 268 -1.48 -26.11 20.03
C GLY A 268 -0.31 -26.13 21.01
N LEU A 269 0.60 -25.17 20.87
CA LEU A 269 1.68 -24.91 21.82
C LEU A 269 1.68 -23.44 22.25
N GLU A 270 1.86 -23.21 23.54
CA GLU A 270 1.98 -21.87 24.12
C GLU A 270 3.18 -21.81 25.05
N ILE A 271 3.95 -20.72 24.98
CA ILE A 271 5.03 -20.48 25.92
C ILE A 271 5.23 -18.98 26.16
N ASN A 272 5.41 -18.62 27.43
CA ASN A 272 5.83 -17.29 27.83
C ASN A 272 7.29 -17.34 28.30
N SER A 273 8.01 -16.23 28.11
CA SER A 273 9.29 -16.01 28.78
C SER A 273 9.11 -15.76 30.29
N SER A 274 10.18 -15.42 30.98
CA SER A 274 10.15 -15.04 32.39
C SER A 274 11.09 -13.88 32.69
N SER A 275 10.96 -13.27 33.87
CA SER A 275 11.88 -12.21 34.32
C SER A 275 13.34 -12.66 34.45
N SER A 276 13.55 -13.98 34.51
CA SER A 276 14.86 -14.63 34.53
C SER A 276 15.52 -14.72 33.15
N ALA A 277 14.80 -14.37 32.06
CA ALA A 277 15.34 -14.43 30.72
C ALA A 277 16.52 -13.46 30.51
N THR A 278 17.49 -13.93 29.71
CA THR A 278 18.65 -13.15 29.28
C THR A 278 18.49 -12.66 27.84
N GLY A 279 17.63 -13.31 27.05
CA GLY A 279 17.26 -12.95 25.69
C GLY A 279 16.17 -13.87 25.14
N ILE A 280 15.74 -13.60 23.91
CA ILE A 280 14.69 -14.38 23.22
C ILE A 280 15.07 -15.86 23.05
N SER A 281 16.36 -16.18 22.99
CA SER A 281 16.84 -17.55 22.81
C SER A 281 16.54 -18.46 24.01
N ASP A 282 16.14 -17.93 25.15
CA ASP A 282 15.78 -18.74 26.33
C ASP A 282 14.39 -19.37 26.21
N THR A 283 13.54 -18.83 25.33
CA THR A 283 12.16 -19.28 25.11
C THR A 283 11.98 -19.62 23.64
N GLN A 284 11.72 -20.89 23.32
CA GLN A 284 11.63 -21.33 21.92
C GLN A 284 10.50 -22.33 21.69
N ILE A 285 9.95 -22.34 20.47
CA ILE A 285 9.18 -23.45 19.90
C ILE A 285 9.83 -23.83 18.57
N ASN A 286 10.41 -25.03 18.52
CA ASN A 286 11.11 -25.56 17.35
C ASN A 286 10.38 -26.79 16.82
N LEU A 287 10.02 -26.79 15.54
CA LEU A 287 9.42 -27.95 14.86
C LEU A 287 10.48 -28.57 13.93
N GLY A 288 10.85 -29.81 14.22
CA GLY A 288 11.75 -30.61 13.38
C GLY A 288 11.12 -31.02 12.04
N GLN A 289 11.86 -31.80 11.26
CA GLN A 289 11.42 -32.25 9.94
C GLN A 289 10.15 -33.11 10.05
N GLY A 290 9.12 -32.77 9.29
CA GLY A 290 7.84 -33.50 9.30
C GLY A 290 7.04 -33.34 10.60
N ALA A 291 7.55 -32.59 11.58
CA ALA A 291 6.82 -32.28 12.80
C ALA A 291 5.58 -31.43 12.48
N LYS A 292 4.49 -31.67 13.21
CA LYS A 292 3.18 -31.10 12.89
C LYS A 292 2.49 -30.57 14.14
N ILE A 293 1.93 -29.36 14.07
CA ILE A 293 0.93 -28.87 15.03
C ILE A 293 -0.43 -28.80 14.34
N VAL A 294 -1.44 -29.39 14.94
CA VAL A 294 -2.85 -29.26 14.55
C VAL A 294 -3.59 -28.57 15.67
N ALA A 295 -4.30 -27.48 15.37
CA ALA A 295 -5.17 -26.81 16.33
C ALA A 295 -6.54 -26.57 15.68
N SER A 296 -7.62 -27.06 16.29
CA SER A 296 -8.96 -26.89 15.71
C SER A 296 -10.02 -26.90 16.78
N ARG A 297 -11.00 -26.01 16.66
CA ARG A 297 -12.19 -26.09 17.49
C ARG A 297 -13.19 -27.02 16.81
N LEU A 298 -13.61 -28.07 17.52
CA LEU A 298 -14.48 -29.11 16.96
C LEU A 298 -15.96 -28.70 16.85
N ASP A 299 -16.32 -27.57 17.44
CA ASP A 299 -17.63 -26.94 17.40
C ASP A 299 -17.51 -25.47 16.98
N SER A 300 -18.64 -24.82 16.68
CA SER A 300 -18.64 -23.40 16.32
C SER A 300 -18.13 -22.55 17.48
N GLY A 301 -17.14 -21.70 17.24
CA GLY A 301 -16.66 -20.76 18.25
C GLY A 301 -15.50 -19.90 17.74
N SER A 302 -14.74 -19.33 18.67
CA SER A 302 -13.55 -18.53 18.34
C SER A 302 -12.45 -19.40 17.73
N GLY A 303 -11.76 -18.90 16.71
CA GLY A 303 -10.64 -19.60 16.09
C GLY A 303 -9.53 -20.02 17.06
N ALA A 304 -8.92 -21.16 16.76
CA ALA A 304 -7.77 -21.72 17.47
C ALA A 304 -6.47 -21.03 17.07
N ILE A 305 -5.44 -21.24 17.89
CA ILE A 305 -4.06 -20.77 17.64
C ILE A 305 -3.15 -21.99 17.50
N GLY A 306 -2.36 -22.05 16.43
CA GLY A 306 -1.35 -23.10 16.25
C GLY A 306 -0.24 -23.00 17.30
N ALA A 307 0.53 -21.92 17.26
CA ALA A 307 1.59 -21.64 18.22
C ALA A 307 1.51 -20.21 18.77
N TYR A 308 1.70 -20.05 20.08
CA TYR A 308 1.78 -18.75 20.76
C TYR A 308 3.13 -18.60 21.46
N ILE A 309 3.78 -17.45 21.26
CA ILE A 309 5.03 -17.10 21.97
C ILE A 309 5.04 -15.65 22.43
N ASN A 310 5.55 -15.42 23.64
CA ASN A 310 5.76 -14.11 24.22
C ASN A 310 7.22 -13.94 24.66
N TYR A 311 7.96 -13.07 23.96
CA TYR A 311 9.41 -12.88 24.05
C TYR A 311 10.24 -14.16 23.86
N GLY A 312 10.26 -14.67 22.62
CA GLY A 312 11.01 -15.87 22.26
C GLY A 312 11.16 -16.11 20.75
N GLU A 313 11.61 -17.31 20.37
CA GLU A 313 11.83 -17.72 18.97
C GLU A 313 10.91 -18.87 18.55
N ILE A 314 10.29 -18.79 17.37
CA ILE A 314 9.60 -19.92 16.73
C ILE A 314 10.36 -20.29 15.46
N THR A 315 10.75 -21.56 15.34
CA THR A 315 11.40 -22.11 14.15
C THR A 315 10.63 -23.30 13.61
N LEU A 316 10.26 -23.24 12.33
CA LEU A 316 9.71 -24.37 11.58
C LEU A 316 10.77 -24.83 10.59
N ASP A 317 11.23 -26.08 10.70
CA ASP A 317 12.15 -26.66 9.74
C ASP A 317 11.44 -27.15 8.47
N THR A 318 12.23 -27.44 7.44
CA THR A 318 11.72 -27.90 6.15
C THR A 318 10.88 -29.17 6.32
N GLY A 319 9.67 -29.14 5.75
CA GLY A 319 8.71 -30.24 5.82
C GLY A 319 7.84 -30.25 7.07
N SER A 320 8.09 -29.40 8.07
CA SER A 320 7.19 -29.24 9.20
C SER A 320 5.89 -28.52 8.79
N SER A 321 4.84 -28.62 9.61
CA SER A 321 3.60 -27.86 9.36
C SER A 321 2.84 -27.42 10.61
N ILE A 322 2.09 -26.33 10.44
CA ILE A 322 1.04 -25.86 11.36
C ILE A 322 -0.27 -25.81 10.58
N GLU A 323 -1.28 -26.52 11.07
CA GLU A 323 -2.62 -26.60 10.48
C GLU A 323 -3.67 -26.16 11.47
N VAL A 324 -4.46 -25.15 11.09
CA VAL A 324 -5.44 -24.52 11.96
C VAL A 324 -6.83 -24.56 11.32
N GLU A 325 -7.84 -24.97 12.10
CA GLU A 325 -9.26 -25.08 11.72
C GLU A 325 -9.56 -25.96 10.50
N LYS A 326 -8.80 -27.06 10.33
CA LYS A 326 -8.96 -27.98 9.18
C LYS A 326 -10.26 -28.77 9.17
N THR A 327 -10.82 -29.06 10.33
CA THR A 327 -12.02 -29.91 10.47
C THR A 327 -13.29 -29.07 10.32
N LEU A 328 -13.42 -28.05 11.16
CA LEU A 328 -14.49 -27.06 11.13
C LEU A 328 -13.85 -25.69 10.92
N LYS A 329 -14.20 -25.01 9.84
CA LYS A 329 -13.55 -23.78 9.37
C LYS A 329 -14.00 -22.55 10.18
N ASN A 330 -13.71 -22.55 11.48
CA ASN A 330 -14.05 -21.45 12.36
C ASN A 330 -13.34 -20.16 11.94
N GLU A 331 -13.97 -19.02 12.19
CA GLU A 331 -13.40 -17.73 11.86
C GLU A 331 -12.30 -17.31 12.86
N ASN A 332 -11.39 -16.44 12.42
CA ASN A 332 -10.32 -15.83 13.24
C ASN A 332 -9.27 -16.83 13.75
N GLY A 333 -9.03 -17.94 13.05
CA GLY A 333 -7.92 -18.85 13.35
C GLY A 333 -6.56 -18.18 13.14
N VAL A 334 -5.55 -18.54 13.94
CA VAL A 334 -4.19 -17.99 13.82
C VAL A 334 -3.17 -19.10 13.75
N GLY A 335 -2.31 -19.10 12.72
CA GLY A 335 -1.21 -20.06 12.60
C GLY A 335 -0.17 -19.85 13.71
N ILE A 336 0.48 -18.69 13.71
CA ILE A 336 1.47 -18.28 14.72
C ILE A 336 1.08 -16.93 15.31
N TYR A 337 1.07 -16.83 16.64
CA TYR A 337 0.91 -15.58 17.38
C TYR A 337 2.21 -15.27 18.15
N ALA A 338 2.96 -14.27 17.69
CA ALA A 338 4.26 -13.88 18.24
C ALA A 338 4.26 -12.44 18.76
N VAL A 339 4.64 -12.22 20.02
CA VAL A 339 4.60 -10.89 20.67
C VAL A 339 5.83 -10.56 21.48
N ASN A 340 5.97 -9.27 21.81
CA ASN A 340 6.95 -8.74 22.76
C ASN A 340 8.40 -9.07 22.38
N GLY A 341 8.89 -8.67 21.20
CA GLY A 341 10.26 -8.96 20.79
C GLY A 341 10.48 -10.31 20.10
N SER A 342 9.42 -11.06 19.82
CA SER A 342 9.55 -12.41 19.31
C SER A 342 10.08 -12.48 17.86
N LYS A 343 10.75 -13.59 17.55
CA LYS A 343 11.27 -13.91 16.23
C LYS A 343 10.61 -15.16 15.66
N VAL A 344 10.16 -15.11 14.41
CA VAL A 344 9.58 -16.23 13.68
C VAL A 344 10.45 -16.57 12.48
N THR A 345 10.85 -17.84 12.34
CA THR A 345 11.57 -18.38 11.18
C THR A 345 10.78 -19.55 10.60
N ASN A 346 10.02 -19.30 9.54
CA ASN A 346 9.20 -20.32 8.89
C ASN A 346 9.88 -20.92 7.65
N LYS A 347 10.33 -22.18 7.72
CA LYS A 347 10.72 -23.01 6.57
C LYS A 347 9.74 -24.18 6.32
N GLY A 348 8.65 -24.23 7.09
CA GLY A 348 7.57 -25.22 6.99
C GLY A 348 6.29 -24.65 6.36
N ASN A 349 5.22 -25.44 6.33
CA ASN A 349 3.94 -24.98 5.77
C ASN A 349 2.99 -24.51 6.88
N ILE A 350 2.38 -23.34 6.72
CA ILE A 350 1.32 -22.85 7.59
C ILE A 350 0.01 -22.83 6.78
N THR A 351 -1.03 -23.46 7.30
CA THR A 351 -2.37 -23.42 6.71
C THR A 351 -3.41 -23.08 7.76
N VAL A 352 -4.23 -22.08 7.45
CA VAL A 352 -5.34 -21.64 8.31
C VAL A 352 -6.60 -21.62 7.45
N ASP A 353 -7.57 -22.47 7.78
CA ASP A 353 -8.87 -22.49 7.12
C ASP A 353 -9.87 -21.60 7.89
N GLY A 354 -10.98 -21.21 7.26
CA GLY A 354 -11.97 -20.28 7.82
C GLY A 354 -11.76 -18.82 7.44
N ASN A 355 -12.79 -17.99 7.61
CA ASN A 355 -12.72 -16.56 7.28
C ASN A 355 -11.94 -15.78 8.34
N TYR A 356 -11.39 -14.63 7.96
CA TYR A 356 -10.69 -13.70 8.86
C TYR A 356 -9.49 -14.32 9.60
N GLY A 357 -8.98 -15.45 9.11
CA GLY A 357 -7.80 -16.11 9.66
C GLY A 357 -6.51 -15.35 9.37
N ILE A 358 -5.50 -15.57 10.21
CA ILE A 358 -4.18 -14.95 10.09
C ILE A 358 -3.08 -16.01 10.09
N GLY A 359 -2.20 -16.02 9.09
CA GLY A 359 -1.11 -16.99 9.02
C GLY A 359 -0.10 -16.78 10.14
N ILE A 360 0.48 -15.58 10.18
CA ILE A 360 1.36 -15.13 11.26
C ILE A 360 0.86 -13.77 11.76
N PHE A 361 0.46 -13.71 13.02
CA PHE A 361 0.11 -12.48 13.73
C PHE A 361 1.26 -12.07 14.65
N GLY A 362 1.84 -10.90 14.37
CA GLY A 362 3.00 -10.39 15.10
C GLY A 362 2.84 -8.95 15.57
N THR A 363 3.12 -8.70 16.85
CA THR A 363 3.15 -7.34 17.42
C THR A 363 4.40 -7.10 18.26
N ALA A 364 4.95 -5.88 18.16
CA ALA A 364 6.17 -5.50 18.90
C ALA A 364 6.04 -5.69 20.42
N TYR A 365 4.90 -5.33 21.01
CA TYR A 365 4.48 -5.65 22.38
C TYR A 365 3.16 -6.40 22.35
N ARG A 366 2.94 -7.29 23.33
CA ARG A 366 1.61 -7.83 23.62
C ARG A 366 0.70 -6.71 24.13
N THR A 367 -0.60 -6.80 23.87
CA THR A 367 -1.58 -5.92 24.50
C THR A 367 -2.29 -6.60 25.67
N ASP A 368 -2.70 -5.81 26.65
CA ASP A 368 -3.61 -6.26 27.71
C ASP A 368 -5.07 -6.33 27.22
N SER A 369 -6.01 -6.66 28.12
CA SER A 369 -7.44 -6.73 27.81
C SER A 369 -8.07 -5.39 27.40
N SER A 370 -7.38 -4.28 27.65
CA SER A 370 -7.79 -2.92 27.28
C SER A 370 -7.14 -2.45 25.98
N ASN A 371 -6.44 -3.36 25.28
CA ASN A 371 -5.68 -3.11 24.05
C ASN A 371 -4.49 -2.14 24.23
N ILE A 372 -3.92 -2.08 25.44
CA ILE A 372 -2.75 -1.25 25.75
C ILE A 372 -1.48 -2.09 25.69
N PRO A 373 -0.41 -1.63 24.99
CA PRO A 373 0.89 -2.32 24.97
C PRO A 373 1.45 -2.56 26.39
N VAL A 374 1.81 -3.80 26.70
CA VAL A 374 2.50 -4.20 27.93
C VAL A 374 4.00 -4.02 27.71
N VAL A 375 4.52 -2.85 28.11
CA VAL A 375 5.92 -2.47 27.91
C VAL A 375 6.81 -3.07 29.00
N ASN A 376 7.98 -3.59 28.61
CA ASN A 376 9.00 -4.14 29.51
C ASN A 376 8.47 -5.26 30.42
N GLU A 377 7.59 -6.13 29.90
CA GLU A 377 6.99 -7.25 30.64
C GLU A 377 8.05 -8.15 31.30
N PHE A 378 9.24 -8.25 30.70
CA PHE A 378 10.34 -9.08 31.20
C PHE A 378 11.53 -8.27 31.74
N GLY A 379 11.33 -6.99 32.04
CA GLY A 379 12.31 -6.11 32.68
C GLY A 379 13.12 -5.24 31.72
N GLY A 380 12.67 -5.04 30.48
CA GLY A 380 13.33 -4.17 29.50
C GLY A 380 14.58 -4.82 28.90
N LYS A 381 14.52 -6.13 28.69
CA LYS A 381 15.61 -6.93 28.12
C LYS A 381 15.79 -6.59 26.64
N ALA A 382 16.98 -6.90 26.11
CA ALA A 382 17.29 -6.64 24.71
C ALA A 382 16.28 -7.33 23.78
N GLY A 383 15.75 -6.59 22.81
CA GLY A 383 14.76 -7.07 21.84
C GLY A 383 13.30 -6.92 22.29
N GLU A 384 13.00 -6.62 23.56
CA GLU A 384 11.61 -6.31 23.96
C GLU A 384 11.08 -5.10 23.17
N GLY A 385 9.87 -5.19 22.64
CA GLY A 385 9.30 -4.14 21.80
C GLY A 385 9.81 -4.13 20.35
N GLU A 386 10.44 -5.21 19.89
CA GLU A 386 10.81 -5.45 18.49
C GLU A 386 9.98 -6.62 17.90
N LEU A 387 10.11 -6.91 16.60
CA LEU A 387 9.50 -8.07 15.93
C LEU A 387 10.30 -8.45 14.68
N GLU A 388 10.56 -9.74 14.47
CA GLU A 388 11.17 -10.25 13.24
C GLU A 388 10.41 -11.47 12.72
N ILE A 389 9.91 -11.40 11.49
CA ILE A 389 9.21 -12.51 10.81
C ILE A 389 9.95 -12.84 9.51
N ASN A 390 10.49 -14.04 9.42
CA ASN A 390 11.14 -14.58 8.23
C ASN A 390 10.31 -15.75 7.69
N ASN A 391 9.70 -15.58 6.52
CA ASN A 391 8.97 -16.63 5.83
C ASN A 391 9.73 -17.10 4.59
N ALA A 392 10.06 -18.39 4.54
CA ALA A 392 10.75 -19.03 3.42
C ALA A 392 9.93 -20.11 2.72
N GLN A 393 8.71 -20.37 3.19
CA GLN A 393 7.87 -21.45 2.68
C GLN A 393 6.40 -21.00 2.60
N ASN A 394 5.44 -21.92 2.47
CA ASN A 394 4.08 -21.58 2.12
C ASN A 394 3.26 -21.16 3.35
N ILE A 395 2.52 -20.06 3.21
CA ILE A 395 1.43 -19.64 4.09
C ILE A 395 0.16 -19.61 3.24
N THR A 396 -0.84 -20.41 3.59
CA THR A 396 -2.08 -20.57 2.79
C THR A 396 -3.33 -20.34 3.65
N LEU A 397 -4.15 -19.37 3.24
CA LEU A 397 -5.44 -19.04 3.86
C LEU A 397 -6.48 -18.81 2.76
N LEU A 398 -7.36 -19.79 2.51
CA LEU A 398 -8.33 -19.70 1.40
C LEU A 398 -9.69 -19.12 1.80
N GLY A 399 -9.87 -18.77 3.08
CA GLY A 399 -11.07 -18.07 3.55
C GLY A 399 -11.10 -16.59 3.16
N MET A 400 -12.26 -15.97 3.31
CA MET A 400 -12.46 -14.56 2.96
C MET A 400 -11.89 -13.63 4.04
N GLY A 401 -11.42 -12.46 3.63
CA GLY A 401 -10.90 -11.41 4.53
C GLY A 401 -9.68 -11.86 5.36
N THR A 402 -8.83 -12.74 4.81
CA THR A 402 -7.71 -13.37 5.52
C THR A 402 -6.41 -12.58 5.39
N VAL A 403 -5.51 -12.71 6.36
CA VAL A 403 -4.20 -12.06 6.34
C VAL A 403 -3.07 -13.07 6.38
N GLY A 404 -2.14 -13.03 5.42
CA GLY A 404 -0.98 -13.92 5.40
C GLY A 404 -0.04 -13.64 6.58
N ILE A 405 0.51 -12.43 6.61
CA ILE A 405 1.35 -11.92 7.70
C ILE A 405 0.80 -10.58 8.17
N TYR A 406 0.50 -10.46 9.46
CA TYR A 406 0.16 -9.22 10.13
C TYR A 406 1.34 -8.81 11.03
N ALA A 407 1.96 -7.67 10.75
CA ALA A 407 3.10 -7.16 11.51
C ALA A 407 2.86 -5.72 11.96
N LYS A 408 2.78 -5.51 13.28
CA LYS A 408 2.52 -4.19 13.85
C LYS A 408 3.57 -3.77 14.87
N ASN A 409 4.15 -2.61 14.64
CA ASN A 409 4.97 -1.93 15.62
C ASN A 409 4.11 -1.02 16.51
N ASN A 410 3.59 -1.57 17.60
CA ASN A 410 2.89 -0.81 18.64
C ASN A 410 3.84 -0.21 19.69
N ASN A 411 5.16 -0.21 19.43
CA ASN A 411 6.14 0.50 20.23
C ASN A 411 6.35 1.92 19.65
N GLY A 412 5.76 2.91 20.33
CA GLY A 412 5.84 4.31 19.93
C GLY A 412 7.27 4.85 19.83
N SER A 413 8.20 4.29 20.60
CA SER A 413 9.55 4.83 20.82
C SER A 413 10.61 4.34 19.82
N VAL A 414 10.31 3.32 19.01
CA VAL A 414 11.29 2.73 18.07
C VAL A 414 10.87 2.93 16.61
N SER A 415 11.85 2.90 15.70
CA SER A 415 11.63 3.05 14.26
C SER A 415 11.00 1.80 13.63
N SER A 416 10.51 1.92 12.40
CA SER A 416 9.93 0.80 11.63
C SER A 416 10.92 -0.34 11.37
N GLU A 417 12.21 -0.06 11.37
CA GLU A 417 13.30 -1.06 11.22
C GLU A 417 13.34 -2.08 12.37
N LYS A 418 12.60 -1.85 13.47
CA LYS A 418 12.49 -2.79 14.59
C LYS A 418 11.32 -3.75 14.47
N THR A 419 10.54 -3.67 13.39
CA THR A 419 9.48 -4.62 13.05
C THR A 419 9.69 -5.04 11.60
N LYS A 420 10.30 -6.21 11.40
CA LYS A 420 10.76 -6.68 10.09
C LYS A 420 9.95 -7.86 9.59
N VAL A 421 9.58 -7.82 8.31
CA VAL A 421 8.99 -8.94 7.58
C VAL A 421 9.84 -9.24 6.35
N ASN A 422 10.43 -10.43 6.30
CA ASN A 422 11.16 -10.94 5.15
C ASN A 422 10.43 -12.14 4.56
N ASN A 423 9.80 -11.99 3.40
CA ASN A 423 9.16 -13.07 2.66
C ASN A 423 10.00 -13.50 1.45
N THR A 424 10.46 -14.73 1.46
CA THR A 424 11.11 -15.44 0.34
C THR A 424 10.26 -16.62 -0.16
N GLY A 425 9.26 -17.04 0.64
CA GLY A 425 8.31 -18.11 0.30
C GLY A 425 7.05 -17.64 -0.43
N ASN A 426 6.01 -18.47 -0.42
CA ASN A 426 4.73 -18.16 -1.05
C ASN A 426 3.67 -17.83 -0.01
N ILE A 427 2.90 -16.77 -0.24
CA ILE A 427 1.72 -16.42 0.55
C ILE A 427 0.51 -16.47 -0.37
N THR A 428 -0.52 -17.23 0.00
CA THR A 428 -1.79 -17.28 -0.72
C THR A 428 -2.93 -16.93 0.23
N VAL A 429 -3.66 -15.86 -0.07
CA VAL A 429 -4.86 -15.44 0.69
C VAL A 429 -6.10 -15.43 -0.21
N GLY A 430 -7.27 -15.63 0.38
CA GLY A 430 -8.54 -15.71 -0.33
C GLY A 430 -9.10 -14.37 -0.80
N ASP A 431 -10.38 -14.37 -1.16
CA ASP A 431 -11.09 -13.18 -1.64
C ASP A 431 -11.38 -12.19 -0.49
N SER A 432 -11.50 -10.91 -0.82
CA SER A 432 -12.01 -9.89 0.09
C SER A 432 -13.53 -10.00 0.24
N ASN A 433 -14.05 -9.55 1.38
CA ASN A 433 -15.49 -9.38 1.62
C ASN A 433 -15.73 -8.03 2.34
N THR A 434 -16.44 -8.02 3.46
CA THR A 434 -16.50 -6.89 4.39
C THR A 434 -15.12 -6.52 4.97
N SER A 435 -14.18 -7.47 4.97
CA SER A 435 -12.77 -7.26 5.31
C SER A 435 -11.88 -7.56 4.10
N THR A 436 -10.84 -6.74 3.92
CA THR A 436 -9.87 -6.92 2.85
C THR A 436 -8.95 -8.10 3.15
N SER A 437 -8.78 -9.03 2.20
CA SER A 437 -7.74 -10.05 2.27
C SER A 437 -6.38 -9.44 1.95
N VAL A 438 -5.38 -9.70 2.77
CA VAL A 438 -4.06 -9.07 2.67
C VAL A 438 -2.93 -10.10 2.72
N GLY A 439 -2.02 -10.09 1.75
CA GLY A 439 -0.84 -10.96 1.80
C GLY A 439 0.08 -10.61 2.98
N ILE A 440 0.58 -9.38 3.00
CA ILE A 440 1.36 -8.81 4.12
C ILE A 440 0.74 -7.47 4.54
N TYR A 441 0.25 -7.40 5.77
CA TYR A 441 -0.14 -6.16 6.43
C TYR A 441 0.98 -5.68 7.34
N GLY A 442 1.52 -4.48 7.09
CA GLY A 442 2.52 -3.84 7.93
C GLY A 442 2.06 -2.49 8.45
N GLU A 443 2.11 -2.31 9.77
CA GLU A 443 1.88 -1.02 10.44
C GLU A 443 3.17 -0.60 11.13
N LYS A 444 3.79 0.48 10.62
CA LYS A 444 5.13 0.96 11.03
C LYS A 444 6.18 -0.18 10.98
N ALA A 445 6.23 -0.89 9.86
CA ALA A 445 7.10 -2.06 9.65
C ALA A 445 8.03 -1.90 8.42
N GLU A 446 9.16 -2.59 8.43
CA GLU A 446 10.02 -2.80 7.25
C GLU A 446 9.63 -4.13 6.57
N ILE A 447 9.16 -4.06 5.32
CA ILE A 447 8.65 -5.20 4.55
C ILE A 447 9.57 -5.45 3.35
N SER A 448 10.06 -6.67 3.23
CA SER A 448 10.86 -7.17 2.11
C SER A 448 10.22 -8.44 1.53
N ASN A 449 9.65 -8.35 0.33
CA ASN A 449 9.16 -9.52 -0.40
C ASN A 449 10.07 -9.84 -1.60
N THR A 450 10.58 -11.05 -1.67
CA THR A 450 11.29 -11.62 -2.83
C THR A 450 10.62 -12.89 -3.36
N GLY A 451 9.69 -13.46 -2.59
CA GLY A 451 8.87 -14.59 -3.00
C GLY A 451 7.60 -14.18 -3.77
N THR A 452 6.60 -15.05 -3.75
CA THR A 452 5.31 -14.81 -4.42
C THR A 452 4.21 -14.53 -3.40
N ILE A 453 3.41 -13.48 -3.64
CA ILE A 453 2.17 -13.23 -2.90
C ILE A 453 1.02 -13.34 -3.89
N SER A 454 0.01 -14.13 -3.55
CA SER A 454 -1.18 -14.39 -4.34
C SER A 454 -2.42 -13.99 -3.54
N VAL A 455 -3.21 -13.07 -4.07
CA VAL A 455 -4.45 -12.60 -3.44
C VAL A 455 -5.67 -12.93 -4.28
N GLY A 456 -6.80 -13.20 -3.62
CA GLY A 456 -8.10 -13.36 -4.27
C GLY A 456 -8.69 -12.04 -4.79
N ALA A 457 -9.96 -12.07 -5.17
CA ALA A 457 -10.69 -10.90 -5.66
C ALA A 457 -10.76 -9.79 -4.61
N GLY A 458 -10.48 -8.54 -5.01
CA GLY A 458 -10.43 -7.36 -4.15
C GLY A 458 -9.34 -7.38 -3.08
N GLY A 459 -8.40 -8.34 -3.13
CA GLY A 459 -7.33 -8.49 -2.15
C GLY A 459 -6.14 -7.55 -2.38
N VAL A 460 -5.34 -7.33 -1.36
CA VAL A 460 -4.14 -6.48 -1.39
C VAL A 460 -2.90 -7.31 -1.10
N ALA A 461 -1.92 -7.35 -2.02
CA ALA A 461 -0.75 -8.21 -1.80
C ALA A 461 0.14 -7.67 -0.65
N ILE A 462 0.41 -6.35 -0.65
CA ILE A 462 1.11 -5.67 0.45
C ILE A 462 0.35 -4.43 0.86
N TYR A 463 -0.06 -4.34 2.13
CA TYR A 463 -0.66 -3.15 2.72
C TYR A 463 0.28 -2.53 3.75
N ALA A 464 0.85 -1.36 3.43
CA ALA A 464 1.82 -0.64 4.24
C ALA A 464 1.23 0.66 4.81
N THR A 465 1.18 0.76 6.14
CA THR A 465 0.61 1.92 6.84
C THR A 465 1.53 2.49 7.92
N ASN A 466 1.24 3.70 8.36
CA ASN A 466 1.83 4.38 9.51
C ASN A 466 3.36 4.47 9.46
N GLY A 467 3.91 4.88 8.31
CA GLY A 467 5.36 5.02 8.12
C GLY A 467 6.10 3.71 7.88
N SER A 468 5.41 2.73 7.28
CA SER A 468 6.05 1.48 6.83
C SER A 468 6.98 1.72 5.64
N LYS A 469 7.97 0.84 5.48
CA LYS A 469 8.96 0.88 4.39
C LYS A 469 8.95 -0.43 3.63
N VAL A 470 8.62 -0.39 2.34
CA VAL A 470 8.65 -1.56 1.45
C VAL A 470 9.93 -1.53 0.63
N THR A 471 10.79 -2.53 0.78
CA THR A 471 12.15 -2.55 0.20
C THR A 471 12.27 -3.49 -0.99
N ASN A 472 11.49 -4.58 -1.03
CA ASN A 472 11.43 -5.53 -2.13
C ASN A 472 9.98 -5.97 -2.37
N LEU A 473 9.62 -6.28 -3.62
CA LEU A 473 8.24 -6.59 -4.01
C LEU A 473 8.02 -7.99 -4.59
N GLY A 474 9.05 -8.68 -5.07
CA GLY A 474 8.93 -10.04 -5.61
C GLY A 474 7.87 -10.14 -6.73
N THR A 475 7.14 -11.25 -6.74
CA THR A 475 5.98 -11.46 -7.64
C THR A 475 4.68 -11.26 -6.88
N LEU A 476 3.80 -10.40 -7.40
CA LEU A 476 2.48 -10.13 -6.84
C LEU A 476 1.41 -10.60 -7.83
N LYS A 477 0.68 -11.65 -7.48
CA LYS A 477 -0.42 -12.19 -8.28
C LYS A 477 -1.75 -11.73 -7.74
N LEU A 478 -2.53 -11.08 -8.59
CA LEU A 478 -3.74 -10.35 -8.19
C LEU A 478 -4.98 -11.03 -8.76
N GLY A 479 -6.01 -11.20 -7.91
CA GLY A 479 -7.37 -11.49 -8.35
C GLY A 479 -8.04 -10.26 -8.96
N SER A 480 -9.29 -10.41 -9.43
CA SER A 480 -10.12 -9.31 -9.94
C SER A 480 -10.17 -8.14 -8.95
N ASP A 481 -10.04 -6.90 -9.43
CA ASP A 481 -9.98 -5.67 -8.60
C ASP A 481 -8.88 -5.69 -7.51
N GLY A 482 -7.90 -6.59 -7.64
CA GLY A 482 -6.80 -6.73 -6.69
C GLY A 482 -5.80 -5.58 -6.78
N ILE A 483 -5.14 -5.31 -5.65
CA ILE A 483 -4.10 -4.28 -5.53
C ILE A 483 -2.76 -4.96 -5.22
N GLY A 484 -1.71 -4.63 -5.97
CA GLY A 484 -0.35 -5.05 -5.68
C GLY A 484 0.14 -4.47 -4.36
N ILE A 485 0.31 -3.16 -4.32
CA ILE A 485 0.72 -2.45 -3.11
C ILE A 485 -0.29 -1.37 -2.78
N MET A 486 -0.78 -1.36 -1.55
CA MET A 486 -1.50 -0.23 -0.97
C MET A 486 -0.62 0.43 0.09
N ALA A 487 -0.36 1.73 -0.05
CA ALA A 487 0.49 2.48 0.87
C ALA A 487 -0.14 3.83 1.24
N ASP A 488 0.00 4.24 2.51
CA ASP A 488 -0.41 5.57 2.94
C ASP A 488 0.65 6.66 2.66
N GLY A 489 0.27 7.92 2.79
CA GLY A 489 1.15 9.08 2.60
C GLY A 489 2.35 9.13 3.56
N ALA A 490 2.32 8.40 4.68
CA ALA A 490 3.48 8.29 5.58
C ALA A 490 4.48 7.23 5.09
N SER A 491 3.98 6.15 4.49
CA SER A 491 4.78 4.99 4.07
C SER A 491 5.60 5.25 2.80
N THR A 492 6.63 4.43 2.59
CA THR A 492 7.57 4.57 1.46
C THR A 492 7.79 3.25 0.75
N ILE A 493 7.93 3.30 -0.57
CA ILE A 493 8.36 2.16 -1.39
C ILE A 493 9.70 2.52 -2.01
N THR A 494 10.71 1.70 -1.73
CA THR A 494 12.09 1.88 -2.21
C THR A 494 12.54 0.80 -3.21
N ALA A 495 11.69 -0.21 -3.42
CA ALA A 495 11.88 -1.17 -4.50
C ALA A 495 11.91 -0.47 -5.86
N THR A 496 12.56 -1.09 -6.84
CA THR A 496 12.74 -0.53 -8.19
C THR A 496 11.92 -1.24 -9.26
N ASN A 497 11.48 -2.47 -9.00
CA ASN A 497 10.70 -3.26 -9.95
C ASN A 497 9.60 -4.02 -9.20
N VAL A 498 8.45 -4.17 -9.85
CA VAL A 498 7.37 -5.07 -9.43
C VAL A 498 7.00 -5.98 -10.59
N ILE A 499 6.84 -7.28 -10.32
CA ILE A 499 6.30 -8.24 -11.28
C ILE A 499 4.84 -8.48 -10.90
N LEU A 500 3.94 -7.97 -11.73
CA LEU A 500 2.50 -8.18 -11.58
C LEU A 500 2.08 -9.41 -12.40
N GLY A 501 1.30 -10.30 -11.80
CA GLY A 501 0.68 -11.44 -12.46
C GLY A 501 -0.83 -11.47 -12.20
N SER A 502 -1.57 -12.13 -13.09
CA SER A 502 -3.00 -12.40 -12.89
C SER A 502 -3.21 -13.78 -12.29
N ASN A 503 -4.16 -13.92 -11.35
CA ASN A 503 -4.55 -15.21 -10.76
C ASN A 503 -5.64 -15.95 -11.54
N VAL A 504 -6.24 -15.30 -12.54
CA VAL A 504 -7.30 -15.83 -13.41
C VAL A 504 -6.88 -15.66 -14.88
N GLY A 505 -7.62 -16.26 -15.83
CA GLY A 505 -7.45 -16.02 -17.26
C GLY A 505 -7.58 -14.54 -17.66
N THR A 506 -7.67 -14.24 -18.96
CA THR A 506 -7.69 -12.87 -19.52
C THR A 506 -8.21 -11.79 -18.56
N ASP A 507 -7.34 -10.83 -18.24
CA ASP A 507 -7.40 -9.95 -17.08
C ASP A 507 -8.38 -8.77 -17.26
N ASP A 508 -9.68 -8.99 -17.12
CA ASP A 508 -10.73 -8.03 -17.51
C ASP A 508 -11.22 -7.05 -16.41
N SER A 509 -10.60 -7.09 -15.23
CA SER A 509 -11.14 -6.57 -13.97
C SER A 509 -10.17 -5.66 -13.23
N GLY A 510 -9.98 -4.42 -13.72
CA GLY A 510 -9.74 -3.22 -12.89
C GLY A 510 -8.55 -3.23 -11.91
N LYS A 511 -7.54 -4.09 -12.09
CA LYS A 511 -6.45 -4.30 -11.12
C LYS A 511 -5.58 -3.07 -10.98
N THR A 512 -4.99 -2.87 -9.79
CA THR A 512 -4.08 -1.77 -9.53
C THR A 512 -2.70 -2.27 -9.12
N GLY A 513 -1.65 -1.79 -9.78
CA GLY A 513 -0.26 -2.10 -9.40
C GLY A 513 0.09 -1.48 -8.04
N VAL A 514 0.06 -0.15 -7.98
CA VAL A 514 0.33 0.64 -6.77
C VAL A 514 -0.81 1.59 -6.50
N PHE A 515 -1.41 1.49 -5.31
CA PHE A 515 -2.34 2.46 -4.75
C PHE A 515 -1.63 3.24 -3.65
N TYR A 516 -1.49 4.56 -3.85
CA TYR A 516 -1.11 5.50 -2.79
C TYR A 516 -2.29 6.31 -2.28
N LYS A 517 -2.49 6.32 -0.95
CA LYS A 517 -3.54 7.10 -0.30
C LYS A 517 -2.95 8.13 0.65
N GLY A 518 -3.08 9.40 0.27
CA GLY A 518 -2.74 10.52 1.14
C GLY A 518 -3.70 10.67 2.31
N SER A 519 -3.27 11.47 3.27
CA SER A 519 -4.08 11.99 4.35
C SER A 519 -5.24 12.82 3.82
N ALA A 520 -6.28 12.96 4.65
CA ALA A 520 -7.46 13.73 4.30
C ALA A 520 -7.18 15.21 3.99
N SER A 521 -6.05 15.76 4.44
CA SER A 521 -5.66 17.15 4.15
C SER A 521 -5.10 17.34 2.73
N GLY A 522 -4.76 16.27 2.01
CA GLY A 522 -4.27 16.37 0.63
C GLY A 522 -2.81 16.84 0.50
N ILE A 523 -2.09 17.05 1.61
CA ILE A 523 -0.77 17.71 1.60
C ILE A 523 0.40 16.75 1.38
N ASP A 524 0.14 15.45 1.37
CA ASP A 524 1.20 14.45 1.23
C ASP A 524 1.79 14.47 -0.17
N ASN A 525 3.08 14.16 -0.24
CA ASN A 525 3.85 14.12 -1.49
C ASN A 525 4.74 12.88 -1.49
N LYS A 526 4.77 12.12 -2.60
CA LYS A 526 5.70 11.00 -2.77
C LYS A 526 6.35 10.97 -4.15
N SER A 527 7.56 10.43 -4.18
CA SER A 527 8.23 10.02 -5.42
C SER A 527 8.27 8.50 -5.48
N ILE A 528 8.00 7.96 -6.66
CA ILE A 528 7.96 6.53 -6.96
C ILE A 528 8.97 6.27 -8.08
N GLY A 529 9.99 5.46 -7.78
CA GLY A 529 11.02 5.02 -8.74
C GLY A 529 10.78 3.60 -9.26
N LEU A 530 9.53 3.13 -9.28
CA LEU A 530 9.16 1.77 -9.64
C LEU A 530 8.95 1.61 -11.14
N ASN A 531 9.59 0.61 -11.71
CA ASN A 531 9.17 0.04 -12.99
C ASN A 531 7.99 -0.91 -12.76
N ILE A 532 6.88 -0.68 -13.46
CA ILE A 532 5.64 -1.44 -13.34
C ILE A 532 5.26 -1.95 -14.72
N ASN A 533 5.31 -3.26 -14.92
CA ASN A 533 4.75 -3.88 -16.11
C ASN A 533 3.29 -4.29 -15.85
N ALA A 534 2.35 -3.51 -16.38
CA ALA A 534 0.90 -3.78 -16.36
C ALA A 534 0.34 -4.09 -17.76
N GLU A 535 1.19 -4.47 -18.73
CA GLU A 535 0.79 -4.71 -20.13
C GLU A 535 -0.25 -5.83 -20.30
N ASN A 536 -0.24 -6.78 -19.35
CA ASN A 536 -1.12 -7.95 -19.34
C ASN A 536 -2.39 -7.75 -18.50
N LEU A 537 -2.59 -6.56 -17.94
CA LEU A 537 -3.80 -6.21 -17.20
C LEU A 537 -4.73 -5.43 -18.15
N ASP A 538 -5.93 -5.95 -18.45
CA ASP A 538 -6.95 -5.15 -19.13
C ASP A 538 -7.70 -4.32 -18.08
N LYS A 539 -7.98 -3.05 -18.40
CA LYS A 539 -8.50 -2.04 -17.46
C LYS A 539 -7.61 -1.83 -16.22
N GLY A 540 -6.36 -2.28 -16.27
CA GLY A 540 -5.42 -2.18 -15.17
C GLY A 540 -4.87 -0.77 -15.00
N THR A 541 -4.68 -0.33 -13.76
CA THR A 541 -4.01 0.93 -13.42
C THR A 541 -2.63 0.63 -12.85
N ALA A 542 -1.56 1.14 -13.47
CA ALA A 542 -0.21 0.93 -12.95
C ALA A 542 -0.01 1.69 -11.62
N VAL A 543 -0.35 2.99 -11.59
CA VAL A 543 -0.28 3.84 -10.40
C VAL A 543 -1.61 4.57 -10.17
N TYR A 544 -2.29 4.24 -9.08
CA TYR A 544 -3.45 4.96 -8.56
C TYR A 544 -3.01 5.84 -7.39
N VAL A 545 -3.43 7.10 -7.38
CA VAL A 545 -3.13 8.06 -6.31
C VAL A 545 -4.41 8.73 -5.83
N GLU A 546 -4.67 8.72 -4.52
CA GLU A 546 -5.78 9.44 -3.89
C GLU A 546 -5.28 10.49 -2.89
N ASN A 547 -5.77 11.72 -2.98
CA ASN A 547 -5.52 12.81 -2.01
C ASN A 547 -4.03 13.10 -1.72
N MET A 548 -3.16 13.02 -2.71
CA MET A 548 -1.75 13.41 -2.58
C MET A 548 -1.10 13.72 -3.92
N ASN A 549 0.05 14.40 -3.89
CA ASN A 549 0.89 14.54 -5.07
C ASN A 549 1.82 13.33 -5.21
N VAL A 550 2.02 12.89 -6.45
CA VAL A 550 2.95 11.80 -6.78
C VAL A 550 3.84 12.21 -7.94
N THR A 551 5.11 11.83 -7.87
CA THR A 551 6.06 11.89 -9.00
C THR A 551 6.54 10.49 -9.34
N SER A 552 6.12 9.95 -10.48
CA SER A 552 6.59 8.67 -11.01
C SER A 552 7.79 8.88 -11.93
N SER A 553 8.89 8.19 -11.65
CA SER A 553 10.16 8.28 -12.41
C SER A 553 10.57 6.96 -13.08
N GLY A 554 9.88 5.87 -12.78
CA GLY A 554 10.14 4.56 -13.41
C GLY A 554 9.45 4.41 -14.78
N THR A 555 9.58 3.21 -15.34
CA THR A 555 8.90 2.82 -16.59
C THR A 555 7.57 2.14 -16.29
N LEU A 556 6.48 2.62 -16.87
CA LEU A 556 5.13 2.07 -16.73
C LEU A 556 4.66 1.49 -18.07
N ASN A 557 4.53 0.17 -18.20
CA ASN A 557 3.89 -0.45 -19.37
C ASN A 557 2.40 -0.61 -19.10
N VAL A 558 1.55 -0.14 -20.03
CA VAL A 558 0.10 -0.08 -19.85
C VAL A 558 -0.59 -1.04 -20.83
N GLY A 559 -1.51 -1.86 -20.30
CA GLY A 559 -2.32 -2.82 -21.05
C GLY A 559 -3.56 -2.20 -21.71
N LYS A 560 -4.47 -3.06 -22.18
CA LYS A 560 -5.69 -2.65 -22.91
C LYS A 560 -6.64 -1.94 -21.96
N GLU A 561 -7.26 -0.83 -22.40
CA GLU A 561 -8.16 -0.01 -21.55
C GLU A 561 -7.51 0.43 -20.22
N GLY A 562 -6.19 0.32 -20.11
CA GLY A 562 -5.44 0.53 -18.88
C GLY A 562 -5.03 1.99 -18.69
N ILE A 563 -4.58 2.31 -17.47
CA ILE A 563 -4.10 3.64 -17.10
C ILE A 563 -2.67 3.55 -16.55
N GLY A 564 -1.77 4.42 -17.04
CA GLY A 564 -0.43 4.56 -16.45
C GLY A 564 -0.48 5.21 -15.07
N ILE A 565 -0.92 6.46 -15.01
CA ILE A 565 -1.10 7.23 -13.76
C ILE A 565 -2.53 7.74 -13.65
N PHE A 566 -3.27 7.29 -12.63
CA PHE A 566 -4.58 7.83 -12.26
C PHE A 566 -4.44 8.65 -10.97
N VAL A 567 -4.87 9.91 -11.01
CA VAL A 567 -4.96 10.75 -9.82
C VAL A 567 -6.40 11.15 -9.50
N LYS A 568 -6.77 10.95 -8.24
CA LYS A 568 -8.03 11.40 -7.64
C LYS A 568 -7.75 12.32 -6.46
N GLY A 569 -8.37 13.49 -6.43
CA GLY A 569 -8.13 14.48 -5.38
C GLY A 569 -8.95 15.75 -5.62
N ASN A 570 -8.30 16.90 -5.51
CA ASN A 570 -8.84 18.19 -5.94
C ASN A 570 -7.78 18.97 -6.75
N SER A 571 -8.07 20.23 -7.08
CA SER A 571 -7.18 21.09 -7.89
C SER A 571 -5.81 21.40 -7.27
N THR A 572 -5.53 20.96 -6.04
CA THR A 572 -4.21 21.08 -5.40
C THR A 572 -3.32 19.84 -5.59
N GLN A 573 -3.89 18.68 -5.96
CA GLN A 573 -3.13 17.46 -6.22
C GLN A 573 -2.69 17.37 -7.69
N THR A 574 -1.52 16.80 -7.91
CA THR A 574 -0.90 16.60 -9.22
C THR A 574 -0.24 15.23 -9.32
N GLY A 575 -0.59 14.49 -10.36
CA GLY A 575 0.17 13.33 -10.83
C GLY A 575 1.26 13.76 -11.78
N THR A 576 2.52 13.49 -11.44
CA THR A 576 3.68 13.91 -12.22
C THR A 576 4.38 12.71 -12.82
N ASN A 577 4.65 12.75 -14.13
CA ASN A 577 5.54 11.83 -14.82
C ASN A 577 6.90 12.49 -15.06
N THR A 578 7.98 11.85 -14.62
CA THR A 578 9.37 12.16 -14.99
C THR A 578 10.10 10.95 -15.60
N GLY A 579 9.41 9.81 -15.71
CA GLY A 579 9.91 8.57 -16.28
C GLY A 579 9.33 8.30 -17.67
N THR A 580 9.11 7.03 -17.99
CA THR A 580 8.50 6.62 -19.27
C THR A 580 7.16 5.95 -19.01
N ILE A 581 6.11 6.41 -19.69
CA ILE A 581 4.83 5.71 -19.76
C ILE A 581 4.70 5.16 -21.18
N ASP A 582 4.66 3.84 -21.31
CA ASP A 582 4.58 3.14 -22.58
C ASP A 582 3.20 2.50 -22.74
N LEU A 583 2.37 3.07 -23.62
CA LEU A 583 1.08 2.51 -23.96
C LEU A 583 1.31 1.39 -24.97
N THR A 584 1.20 0.14 -24.51
CA THR A 584 1.72 -1.02 -25.26
C THR A 584 1.05 -1.14 -26.63
N ALA A 585 1.83 -1.40 -27.68
CA ALA A 585 1.29 -1.59 -29.03
C ALA A 585 0.30 -2.76 -29.10
N GLY A 586 -0.80 -2.63 -29.84
CA GLY A 586 -1.86 -3.63 -29.92
C GLY A 586 -2.79 -3.68 -28.71
N LYS A 587 -2.64 -2.76 -27.74
CA LYS A 587 -3.51 -2.62 -26.56
C LYS A 587 -4.35 -1.35 -26.69
N ASN A 588 -5.55 -1.50 -27.22
CA ASN A 588 -6.47 -0.38 -27.50
C ASN A 588 -6.91 0.35 -26.22
N ASP A 589 -7.30 1.61 -26.38
CA ASP A 589 -8.01 2.43 -25.39
C ASP A 589 -7.24 2.71 -24.09
N ALA A 590 -5.91 2.50 -24.11
CA ALA A 590 -5.03 2.81 -22.98
C ALA A 590 -4.82 4.34 -22.84
N VAL A 591 -4.68 4.79 -21.59
CA VAL A 591 -4.43 6.20 -21.25
C VAL A 591 -3.14 6.32 -20.43
N GLY A 592 -2.23 7.22 -20.83
CA GLY A 592 -0.97 7.39 -20.11
C GLY A 592 -1.17 8.02 -18.74
N MET A 593 -1.87 9.15 -18.70
CA MET A 593 -2.21 9.86 -17.46
C MET A 593 -3.68 10.27 -17.48
N TYR A 594 -4.41 10.02 -16.40
CA TYR A 594 -5.86 10.23 -16.33
C TYR A 594 -6.29 10.94 -15.03
N THR A 595 -7.24 11.87 -15.15
CA THR A 595 -7.88 12.54 -14.02
C THR A 595 -9.27 13.09 -14.39
N THR A 596 -10.15 13.20 -13.39
CA THR A 596 -11.40 13.98 -13.44
C THR A 596 -11.55 14.94 -12.26
N THR A 597 -10.56 15.01 -11.37
CA THR A 597 -10.65 15.77 -10.10
C THR A 597 -9.39 16.54 -9.71
N ALA A 598 -8.24 16.17 -10.28
CA ALA A 598 -6.91 16.68 -9.96
C ALA A 598 -6.15 17.13 -11.23
N ASN A 599 -4.88 17.52 -11.10
CA ASN A 599 -4.02 17.90 -12.23
C ASN A 599 -3.07 16.77 -12.66
N LEU A 600 -2.59 16.87 -13.90
CA LEU A 600 -1.57 15.99 -14.48
C LEU A 600 -0.41 16.84 -15.01
N LEU A 601 0.80 16.35 -14.81
CA LEU A 601 2.03 16.97 -15.29
C LEU A 601 2.94 15.92 -15.93
N ASN A 602 3.11 15.96 -17.24
CA ASN A 602 4.25 15.31 -17.88
C ASN A 602 5.45 16.26 -17.80
N ASN A 603 6.33 16.06 -16.82
CA ASN A 603 7.40 17.00 -16.51
C ASN A 603 8.60 16.84 -17.47
N THR A 604 9.56 17.76 -17.40
CA THR A 604 10.83 17.64 -18.13
C THR A 604 11.52 16.30 -17.81
N GLY A 605 11.96 15.59 -18.85
CA GLY A 605 12.50 14.22 -18.75
C GLY A 605 11.44 13.13 -18.80
N GLY A 606 10.16 13.46 -18.56
CA GLY A 606 9.04 12.57 -18.74
C GLY A 606 8.76 12.28 -20.23
N SER A 607 8.49 11.02 -20.55
CA SER A 607 8.09 10.55 -21.87
C SER A 607 6.80 9.74 -21.80
N ILE A 608 5.89 9.95 -22.75
CA ILE A 608 4.69 9.14 -22.95
C ILE A 608 4.68 8.64 -24.40
N ASN A 609 4.64 7.33 -24.61
CA ASN A 609 4.55 6.71 -25.94
C ASN A 609 3.13 6.25 -26.22
N VAL A 610 2.52 6.79 -27.27
CA VAL A 610 1.20 6.41 -27.78
C VAL A 610 1.42 5.56 -29.02
N ASN A 611 1.28 4.24 -28.90
CA ASN A 611 1.68 3.27 -29.92
C ASN A 611 0.51 2.65 -30.70
N ASP A 612 -0.74 3.02 -30.39
CA ASP A 612 -1.95 2.57 -31.08
C ASP A 612 -2.96 3.72 -31.30
N THR A 613 -3.89 3.54 -32.23
CA THR A 613 -4.79 4.60 -32.73
C THR A 613 -5.75 5.12 -31.67
N SER A 614 -6.34 4.25 -30.83
CA SER A 614 -7.32 4.67 -29.83
C SER A 614 -6.73 5.04 -28.46
N GLN A 615 -5.39 5.01 -28.35
CA GLN A 615 -4.69 5.38 -27.13
C GLN A 615 -4.58 6.90 -26.98
N ILE A 616 -4.50 7.35 -25.73
CA ILE A 616 -4.38 8.77 -25.37
C ILE A 616 -3.20 8.96 -24.41
N GLY A 617 -2.31 9.90 -24.72
CA GLY A 617 -1.18 10.19 -23.83
C GLY A 617 -1.63 10.75 -22.46
N MET A 618 -2.42 11.82 -22.46
CA MET A 618 -2.96 12.45 -21.24
C MET A 618 -4.44 12.77 -21.40
N TYR A 619 -5.25 12.49 -20.38
CA TYR A 619 -6.68 12.78 -20.35
C TYR A 619 -7.06 13.56 -19.08
N ALA A 620 -7.75 14.70 -19.23
CA ALA A 620 -8.33 15.43 -18.12
C ALA A 620 -9.74 15.96 -18.44
N GLU A 621 -10.58 16.03 -17.42
CA GLU A 621 -11.98 16.48 -17.51
C GLU A 621 -12.32 17.39 -16.33
N GLU A 622 -13.39 18.16 -16.48
CA GLU A 622 -13.92 19.14 -15.52
C GLU A 622 -13.12 20.45 -15.40
N ALA A 623 -13.84 21.50 -15.04
CA ALA A 623 -13.26 22.83 -14.84
C ALA A 623 -12.23 22.85 -13.70
N ASN A 624 -11.21 23.69 -13.84
CA ASN A 624 -10.10 23.86 -12.88
C ASN A 624 -9.10 22.71 -12.82
N HIS A 625 -9.10 21.79 -13.79
CA HIS A 625 -8.18 20.65 -13.83
C HIS A 625 -7.30 20.76 -15.08
N LYS A 626 -6.02 20.43 -14.92
CA LYS A 626 -5.00 20.67 -15.94
C LYS A 626 -4.32 19.40 -16.41
N ALA A 627 -4.06 19.33 -17.71
CA ALA A 627 -3.09 18.44 -18.32
C ALA A 627 -1.92 19.29 -18.84
N THR A 628 -0.85 19.39 -18.07
CA THR A 628 0.33 20.18 -18.41
C THR A 628 1.42 19.30 -19.02
N ASN A 629 1.93 19.66 -20.20
CA ASN A 629 3.08 19.00 -20.81
C ASN A 629 4.31 19.92 -20.79
N LYS A 630 5.41 19.41 -20.24
CA LYS A 630 6.80 19.94 -20.28
C LYS A 630 7.81 18.89 -20.78
N GLY A 631 7.34 17.65 -20.95
CA GLY A 631 8.10 16.52 -21.42
C GLY A 631 7.79 16.19 -22.87
N THR A 632 8.05 14.94 -23.25
CA THR A 632 7.79 14.42 -24.61
C THR A 632 6.57 13.53 -24.64
N ILE A 633 5.69 13.72 -25.62
CA ILE A 633 4.63 12.78 -25.99
C ILE A 633 4.91 12.30 -27.42
N ASN A 634 5.11 11.00 -27.62
CA ASN A 634 5.40 10.40 -28.92
C ASN A 634 4.14 9.76 -29.51
N LEU A 635 3.70 10.27 -30.66
CA LEU A 635 2.55 9.76 -31.41
C LEU A 635 3.05 8.78 -32.48
N ASN A 636 3.12 7.50 -32.11
CA ASN A 636 3.74 6.42 -32.89
C ASN A 636 2.76 5.61 -33.74
N ALA A 637 1.46 5.91 -33.66
CA ALA A 637 0.40 5.31 -34.47
C ALA A 637 -0.36 6.35 -35.30
N ASP A 638 -0.94 5.92 -36.42
CA ASP A 638 -1.83 6.77 -37.19
C ASP A 638 -3.08 7.11 -36.35
N SER A 639 -3.61 8.32 -36.49
CA SER A 639 -4.82 8.76 -35.79
C SER A 639 -4.74 8.73 -34.25
N SER A 640 -3.54 8.68 -33.68
CA SER A 640 -3.31 8.72 -32.23
C SER A 640 -3.55 10.13 -31.65
N THR A 641 -3.90 10.21 -30.36
CA THR A 641 -4.08 11.49 -29.64
C THR A 641 -3.05 11.67 -28.53
N GLY A 642 -2.42 12.85 -28.48
CA GLY A 642 -1.47 13.18 -27.41
C GLY A 642 -2.15 13.56 -26.11
N ILE A 643 -2.92 14.63 -26.12
CA ILE A 643 -3.66 15.15 -24.95
C ILE A 643 -5.13 15.26 -25.33
N TYR A 644 -6.02 14.78 -24.47
CA TYR A 644 -7.45 15.00 -24.58
C TYR A 644 -7.96 15.73 -23.33
N VAL A 645 -8.54 16.92 -23.52
CA VAL A 645 -9.20 17.69 -22.46
C VAL A 645 -10.65 17.98 -22.81
N LYS A 646 -11.55 17.90 -21.82
CA LYS A 646 -12.96 18.27 -22.04
C LYS A 646 -13.65 18.89 -20.82
N LEU A 647 -14.84 19.46 -21.02
CA LEU A 647 -15.71 20.02 -19.98
C LEU A 647 -15.03 21.06 -19.07
N GLY A 648 -14.29 21.99 -19.66
CA GLY A 648 -13.63 23.09 -18.95
C GLY A 648 -12.22 22.77 -18.44
N ALA A 649 -11.72 21.55 -18.65
CA ALA A 649 -10.32 21.21 -18.39
C ALA A 649 -9.36 22.04 -19.27
N VAL A 650 -8.10 22.14 -18.86
CA VAL A 650 -7.08 22.95 -19.53
C VAL A 650 -5.89 22.10 -19.95
N ALA A 651 -5.56 22.11 -21.24
CA ALA A 651 -4.27 21.64 -21.73
C ALA A 651 -3.26 22.80 -21.70
N GLU A 652 -2.15 22.63 -20.98
CA GLU A 652 -1.07 23.63 -20.93
C GLU A 652 0.18 23.08 -21.62
N LEU A 653 0.60 23.73 -22.69
CA LEU A 653 1.82 23.43 -23.42
C LEU A 653 2.90 24.37 -22.89
N ASP A 654 3.59 23.92 -21.85
CA ASP A 654 4.49 24.75 -21.03
C ASP A 654 5.94 24.61 -21.51
N THR A 655 6.86 25.35 -20.90
CA THR A 655 8.28 25.39 -21.29
C THR A 655 8.88 23.98 -21.32
N GLY A 656 9.47 23.62 -22.46
CA GLY A 656 10.02 22.28 -22.71
C GLY A 656 9.03 21.28 -23.34
N ASN A 657 7.76 21.65 -23.53
CA ASN A 657 6.77 20.83 -24.23
C ASN A 657 7.30 20.30 -25.57
N SER A 658 7.15 18.99 -25.78
CA SER A 658 7.37 18.33 -27.06
C SER A 658 6.26 17.32 -27.33
N ILE A 659 5.61 17.44 -28.49
CA ILE A 659 4.69 16.42 -29.02
C ILE A 659 5.23 16.01 -30.40
N ALA A 660 5.71 14.78 -30.50
CA ALA A 660 6.35 14.24 -31.70
C ALA A 660 5.34 13.45 -32.54
N PHE A 661 5.09 13.90 -33.76
CA PHE A 661 4.16 13.29 -34.71
C PHE A 661 4.90 12.35 -35.65
N ASN A 662 5.02 11.07 -35.27
CA ASN A 662 5.79 10.07 -36.04
C ASN A 662 4.96 9.38 -37.13
N LYS A 663 3.65 9.67 -37.18
CA LYS A 663 2.65 9.04 -38.05
C LYS A 663 1.65 10.05 -38.63
N LYS A 664 0.58 9.57 -39.25
CA LYS A 664 -0.38 10.39 -40.03
C LYS A 664 -1.70 10.55 -39.30
N PHE A 665 -2.45 11.61 -39.65
CA PHE A 665 -3.80 11.89 -39.17
C PHE A 665 -3.91 12.02 -37.64
N SER A 666 -2.80 12.21 -36.93
CA SER A 666 -2.74 12.29 -35.48
C SER A 666 -3.07 13.70 -34.99
N VAL A 667 -3.55 13.77 -33.75
CA VAL A 667 -3.91 15.02 -33.08
C VAL A 667 -3.01 15.21 -31.86
N GLY A 668 -2.34 16.36 -31.77
CA GLY A 668 -1.51 16.69 -30.61
C GLY A 668 -2.37 16.92 -29.36
N VAL A 669 -3.30 17.86 -29.46
CA VAL A 669 -4.26 18.20 -28.40
C VAL A 669 -5.67 18.19 -28.97
N PHE A 670 -6.54 17.34 -28.44
CA PHE A 670 -7.97 17.37 -28.69
C PHE A 670 -8.67 18.06 -27.52
N ALA A 671 -9.46 19.10 -27.79
CA ALA A 671 -10.14 19.90 -26.77
C ALA A 671 -11.64 20.03 -27.06
N GLU A 672 -12.49 19.54 -26.17
CA GLU A 672 -13.95 19.62 -26.30
C GLU A 672 -14.57 20.44 -25.15
N ASN A 673 -15.10 21.63 -25.45
CA ASN A 673 -15.55 22.60 -24.44
C ASN A 673 -14.48 22.88 -23.39
N ALA A 674 -13.21 22.95 -23.82
CA ALA A 674 -12.02 23.02 -22.98
C ALA A 674 -11.06 24.13 -23.45
N THR A 675 -9.98 24.34 -22.70
CA THR A 675 -8.98 25.39 -23.00
C THR A 675 -7.63 24.78 -23.38
N VAL A 676 -6.93 25.37 -24.35
CA VAL A 676 -5.56 25.04 -24.72
C VAL A 676 -4.70 26.31 -24.67
N ASN A 677 -3.61 26.28 -23.92
CA ASN A 677 -2.70 27.43 -23.77
C ASN A 677 -1.29 27.07 -24.23
N PHE A 678 -0.76 27.82 -25.20
CA PHE A 678 0.66 27.81 -25.57
C PHE A 678 1.40 28.80 -24.68
N LYS A 679 2.20 28.29 -23.74
CA LYS A 679 2.99 29.11 -22.81
C LYS A 679 4.46 29.22 -23.20
N ASP A 680 4.86 28.55 -24.28
CA ASP A 680 6.22 28.61 -24.79
C ASP A 680 6.27 28.71 -26.31
N ASP A 681 7.43 29.11 -26.82
CA ASP A 681 7.68 29.07 -28.26
C ASP A 681 7.63 27.63 -28.75
N LEU A 682 6.96 27.42 -29.89
CA LEU A 682 6.71 26.09 -30.41
C LEU A 682 6.91 26.05 -31.91
N THR A 683 7.56 25.01 -32.42
CA THR A 683 7.60 24.73 -33.86
C THR A 683 6.97 23.37 -34.14
N PHE A 684 5.83 23.38 -34.82
CA PHE A 684 5.17 22.21 -35.36
C PHE A 684 5.60 22.00 -36.81
N ALA A 685 6.73 21.30 -37.00
CA ALA A 685 7.23 20.90 -38.29
C ALA A 685 6.67 19.52 -38.68
N ASN A 686 5.79 19.46 -39.68
CA ASN A 686 5.18 18.22 -40.11
C ASN A 686 4.89 18.21 -41.60
N ASN A 687 5.26 17.12 -42.28
CA ASN A 687 5.00 16.96 -43.71
C ASN A 687 3.50 17.05 -44.00
N ASN A 688 3.12 17.99 -44.88
CA ASN A 688 1.74 18.21 -45.31
C ASN A 688 1.01 16.92 -45.75
N GLU A 689 1.73 15.93 -46.28
CA GLU A 689 1.16 14.64 -46.69
C GLU A 689 0.56 13.86 -45.50
N ASN A 690 1.02 14.11 -44.28
CA ASN A 690 0.57 13.39 -43.08
C ASN A 690 -0.76 13.91 -42.52
N LYS A 691 -1.17 15.14 -42.87
CA LYS A 691 -2.43 15.76 -42.39
C LYS A 691 -2.59 15.78 -40.86
N ASN A 692 -1.49 15.94 -40.15
CA ASN A 692 -1.54 16.03 -38.70
C ASN A 692 -2.09 17.40 -38.27
N ILE A 693 -2.75 17.39 -37.11
CA ILE A 693 -3.34 18.57 -36.50
C ILE A 693 -2.67 18.78 -35.14
N TYR A 694 -2.14 19.97 -34.86
CA TYR A 694 -1.55 20.23 -33.55
C TYR A 694 -2.62 20.41 -32.47
N VAL A 695 -3.62 21.26 -32.71
CA VAL A 695 -4.80 21.42 -31.84
C VAL A 695 -6.08 21.19 -32.63
N TYR A 696 -6.94 20.29 -32.16
CA TYR A 696 -8.32 20.15 -32.59
C TYR A 696 -9.25 20.66 -31.49
N GLY A 697 -10.05 21.68 -31.76
CA GLY A 697 -10.95 22.31 -30.80
C GLY A 697 -12.41 22.25 -31.24
N LYS A 698 -13.29 21.80 -30.35
CA LYS A 698 -14.76 21.83 -30.50
C LYS A 698 -15.37 22.57 -29.33
N GLY A 699 -15.97 23.74 -29.57
CA GLY A 699 -16.36 24.67 -28.49
C GLY A 699 -15.19 25.09 -27.58
N ALA A 700 -13.95 25.01 -28.10
CA ALA A 700 -12.73 25.18 -27.31
C ALA A 700 -12.25 26.64 -27.30
N THR A 701 -11.45 26.99 -26.30
CA THR A 701 -10.67 28.24 -26.28
C THR A 701 -9.19 27.93 -26.47
N VAL A 702 -8.57 28.48 -27.50
CA VAL A 702 -7.14 28.27 -27.81
C VAL A 702 -6.40 29.60 -27.73
N GLY A 703 -5.37 29.66 -26.89
CA GLY A 703 -4.60 30.87 -26.60
C GLY A 703 -3.11 30.72 -26.85
N ILE A 704 -2.47 31.75 -27.40
CA ILE A 704 -1.00 31.92 -27.39
C ILE A 704 -0.65 33.03 -26.42
N ASP A 705 0.21 32.73 -25.45
CA ASP A 705 0.60 33.70 -24.42
C ASP A 705 1.34 34.92 -25.03
N PRO A 706 1.20 36.11 -24.43
CA PRO A 706 1.92 37.30 -24.84
C PRO A 706 3.43 37.08 -25.02
N GLY A 707 3.97 37.47 -26.18
CA GLY A 707 5.39 37.37 -26.49
C GLY A 707 5.87 35.99 -26.94
N LYS A 708 4.97 35.01 -27.05
CA LYS A 708 5.27 33.66 -27.56
C LYS A 708 4.97 33.53 -29.04
N ILE A 709 5.78 32.73 -29.73
CA ILE A 709 5.65 32.46 -31.16
C ILE A 709 5.41 30.96 -31.36
N VAL A 710 4.27 30.64 -31.98
CA VAL A 710 3.97 29.29 -32.45
C VAL A 710 4.16 29.27 -33.97
N THR A 711 5.00 28.36 -34.47
CA THR A 711 5.29 28.19 -35.90
C THR A 711 4.71 26.86 -36.39
N VAL A 712 3.97 26.90 -37.49
CA VAL A 712 3.43 25.74 -38.20
C VAL A 712 4.16 25.62 -39.52
N ASP A 713 4.91 24.54 -39.73
CA ASP A 713 5.71 24.31 -40.93
C ASP A 713 5.28 23.00 -41.61
N GLY A 714 4.74 23.12 -42.83
CA GLY A 714 4.31 21.99 -43.64
C GLY A 714 5.44 21.14 -44.24
N MET A 715 6.71 21.54 -44.04
CA MET A 715 7.91 20.84 -44.51
C MET A 715 7.93 20.53 -46.02
N GLY A 716 7.26 21.36 -46.82
CA GLY A 716 7.30 21.33 -48.28
C GLY A 716 5.99 20.96 -48.98
N THR A 717 6.01 20.99 -50.30
CA THR A 717 4.85 20.71 -51.15
C THR A 717 4.40 19.24 -50.99
N PRO A 718 3.13 18.97 -50.68
CA PRO A 718 2.61 17.61 -50.58
C PRO A 718 2.61 16.92 -51.95
N ALA A 719 2.71 15.59 -51.96
CA ALA A 719 2.57 14.81 -53.19
C ALA A 719 1.11 14.78 -53.65
N THR A 720 0.18 14.74 -52.70
CA THR A 720 -1.27 14.80 -52.97
C THR A 720 -1.76 16.24 -52.83
N ALA A 721 -2.28 16.80 -53.92
CA ALA A 721 -2.84 18.15 -53.92
C ALA A 721 -3.94 18.31 -52.86
N GLY A 722 -3.85 19.38 -52.06
CA GLY A 722 -4.80 19.68 -50.99
C GLY A 722 -4.46 19.05 -49.64
N ASN A 723 -3.50 18.12 -49.55
CA ASN A 723 -3.03 17.64 -48.26
C ASN A 723 -2.28 18.75 -47.53
N LYS A 724 -2.63 18.98 -46.27
CA LYS A 724 -2.08 20.07 -45.47
C LYS A 724 -1.93 19.64 -44.02
N THR A 725 -0.81 20.04 -43.42
CA THR A 725 -0.65 20.10 -41.98
C THR A 725 -1.45 21.30 -41.45
N VAL A 726 -2.16 21.12 -40.35
CA VAL A 726 -2.96 22.18 -39.72
C VAL A 726 -2.43 22.46 -38.32
N GLY A 727 -2.14 23.72 -38.02
CA GLY A 727 -1.80 24.14 -36.66
C GLY A 727 -2.99 23.96 -35.73
N ILE A 728 -4.04 24.72 -35.98
CA ILE A 728 -5.23 24.81 -35.12
C ILE A 728 -6.47 24.56 -35.97
N TYR A 729 -7.18 23.47 -35.72
CA TYR A 729 -8.47 23.17 -36.30
C TYR A 729 -9.57 23.48 -35.29
N LEU A 730 -10.50 24.37 -35.64
CA LEU A 730 -11.63 24.77 -34.81
C LEU A 730 -12.93 24.40 -35.48
N GLU A 731 -13.77 23.64 -34.79
CA GLU A 731 -15.10 23.25 -35.23
C GLU A 731 -16.17 23.89 -34.35
N ASN A 732 -17.17 24.48 -35.00
CA ASN A 732 -18.44 24.82 -34.37
C ASN A 732 -19.47 23.74 -34.72
N GLU A 733 -19.76 22.86 -33.75
CA GLU A 733 -20.84 21.87 -33.86
C GLU A 733 -22.12 22.36 -33.14
N THR A 734 -21.98 22.81 -31.89
CA THR A 734 -23.09 23.33 -31.05
C THR A 734 -22.77 24.71 -30.48
N ALA A 735 -21.52 24.92 -30.06
CA ALA A 735 -20.98 26.19 -29.61
C ALA A 735 -19.70 26.52 -30.41
N GLY A 736 -19.53 27.80 -30.75
CA GLY A 736 -18.34 28.27 -31.46
C GLY A 736 -17.09 28.24 -30.59
N SER A 737 -15.97 27.85 -31.18
CA SER A 737 -14.65 27.93 -30.57
C SER A 737 -14.08 29.36 -30.65
N THR A 738 -13.09 29.66 -29.80
CA THR A 738 -12.39 30.95 -29.77
C THR A 738 -10.88 30.75 -29.90
N PHE A 739 -10.24 31.45 -30.83
CA PHE A 739 -8.79 31.59 -30.88
C PHE A 739 -8.35 32.99 -30.44
N THR A 740 -7.30 33.10 -29.64
CA THR A 740 -6.70 34.37 -29.23
C THR A 740 -5.17 34.31 -29.22
N SER A 741 -4.53 35.12 -30.05
CA SER A 741 -3.07 35.35 -29.95
C SER A 741 -2.69 36.78 -29.53
N ASN A 742 -3.66 37.70 -29.41
CA ASN A 742 -3.50 39.12 -29.04
C ASN A 742 -2.36 39.85 -29.80
N THR A 743 -2.01 41.09 -29.42
CA THR A 743 -1.03 41.89 -30.18
C THR A 743 0.43 41.45 -30.01
N THR A 744 0.77 40.61 -29.03
CA THR A 744 2.16 40.20 -28.76
C THR A 744 2.41 38.70 -28.84
N GLY A 745 1.41 37.83 -28.68
CA GLY A 745 1.51 36.42 -29.10
C GLY A 745 1.34 36.30 -30.61
N GLN A 746 2.07 35.39 -31.27
CA GLN A 746 2.06 35.29 -32.73
C GLN A 746 1.94 33.83 -33.21
N LEU A 747 1.13 33.62 -34.25
CA LEU A 747 1.12 32.39 -35.03
C LEU A 747 1.82 32.63 -36.37
N VAL A 748 2.87 31.88 -36.65
CA VAL A 748 3.59 31.89 -37.93
C VAL A 748 3.28 30.60 -38.68
N VAL A 749 3.07 30.69 -39.98
CA VAL A 749 2.72 29.55 -40.84
C VAL A 749 3.63 29.59 -42.05
N GLN A 750 4.17 28.44 -42.44
CA GLN A 750 5.05 28.31 -43.59
C GLN A 750 4.98 26.92 -44.25
N GLY A 751 5.71 26.75 -45.35
CA GLY A 751 5.86 25.44 -45.99
C GLY A 751 4.56 24.90 -46.58
N GLU A 752 3.73 25.79 -47.11
CA GLU A 752 2.38 25.52 -47.62
C GLU A 752 1.35 25.05 -46.57
N ALA A 753 1.62 25.11 -45.26
CA ALA A 753 0.67 24.67 -44.23
C ALA A 753 -0.55 25.61 -44.06
N VAL A 754 -1.50 25.18 -43.23
CA VAL A 754 -2.61 26.00 -42.74
C VAL A 754 -2.41 26.32 -41.27
N GLY A 755 -2.40 27.60 -40.90
CA GLY A 755 -2.27 28.01 -39.50
C GLY A 755 -3.51 27.67 -38.69
N ILE A 756 -4.63 28.28 -39.07
CA ILE A 756 -5.95 28.06 -38.46
C ILE A 756 -6.90 27.54 -39.54
N TYR A 757 -7.57 26.41 -39.29
CA TYR A 757 -8.72 25.97 -40.05
C TYR A 757 -9.97 26.15 -39.18
N SER A 758 -10.87 27.05 -39.57
CA SER A 758 -12.11 27.35 -38.86
C SER A 758 -13.30 26.80 -39.63
N LYS A 759 -13.98 25.80 -39.09
CA LYS A 759 -15.20 25.21 -39.65
C LYS A 759 -16.43 25.71 -38.88
N GLY A 760 -17.30 26.42 -39.56
CA GLY A 760 -18.47 27.07 -38.97
C GLY A 760 -18.11 28.30 -38.11
N ASN A 761 -19.12 28.89 -37.48
CA ASN A 761 -19.05 30.20 -36.83
C ASN A 761 -18.16 30.21 -35.56
N ASN A 762 -16.86 30.49 -35.71
CA ASN A 762 -15.92 30.65 -34.60
C ASN A 762 -15.51 32.12 -34.42
N THR A 763 -14.88 32.44 -33.29
CA THR A 763 -14.31 33.76 -32.99
C THR A 763 -12.79 33.71 -33.06
N LEU A 764 -12.18 34.54 -33.91
CA LEU A 764 -10.75 34.51 -34.23
C LEU A 764 -10.11 35.87 -33.94
N ASN A 765 -9.38 35.99 -32.84
CA ASN A 765 -8.60 37.19 -32.48
C ASN A 765 -7.13 36.96 -32.84
N VAL A 766 -6.75 37.37 -34.04
CA VAL A 766 -5.54 36.88 -34.71
C VAL A 766 -4.38 37.88 -34.71
N ASN A 767 -3.17 37.34 -34.61
CA ASN A 767 -1.91 37.94 -35.00
C ASN A 767 -1.11 36.85 -35.73
N VAL A 768 -1.37 36.75 -37.04
CA VAL A 768 -0.93 35.62 -37.87
C VAL A 768 -0.01 36.12 -38.98
N THR A 769 1.06 35.39 -39.24
CA THR A 769 1.94 35.62 -40.40
C THR A 769 2.01 34.36 -41.24
N ALA A 770 1.61 34.45 -42.51
CA ALA A 770 1.68 33.38 -43.49
C ALA A 770 2.83 33.65 -44.46
N THR A 771 3.82 32.77 -44.51
CA THR A 771 5.05 32.96 -45.27
C THR A 771 5.25 31.85 -46.31
N GLY A 772 5.58 32.23 -47.54
CA GLY A 772 5.83 31.32 -48.65
C GLY A 772 4.62 31.05 -49.53
N GLU A 773 4.88 30.45 -50.70
CA GLU A 773 3.86 30.09 -51.68
C GLU A 773 2.81 29.15 -51.08
N LYS A 774 1.53 29.31 -51.48
CA LYS A 774 0.40 28.41 -51.13
C LYS A 774 0.21 28.19 -49.62
N THR A 775 0.78 29.05 -48.79
CA THR A 775 0.61 29.03 -47.35
C THR A 775 -0.59 29.86 -46.97
N THR A 776 -1.43 29.32 -46.08
CA THR A 776 -2.66 29.98 -45.64
C THR A 776 -2.57 30.26 -44.15
N GLY A 777 -2.68 31.53 -43.77
CA GLY A 777 -2.70 31.93 -42.36
C GLY A 777 -3.96 31.41 -41.66
N VAL A 778 -5.11 31.80 -42.17
CA VAL A 778 -6.44 31.44 -41.64
C VAL A 778 -7.32 30.95 -42.78
N PHE A 779 -7.81 29.73 -42.69
CA PHE A 779 -8.81 29.14 -43.58
C PHE A 779 -10.17 29.12 -42.87
N ILE A 780 -11.19 29.72 -43.46
CA ILE A 780 -12.55 29.80 -42.94
C ILE A 780 -13.47 29.04 -43.89
N ASP A 781 -14.08 27.97 -43.39
CA ASP A 781 -15.05 27.11 -44.05
C ASP A 781 -16.44 27.40 -43.46
N GLY A 782 -17.23 28.19 -44.17
CA GLY A 782 -18.48 28.78 -43.68
C GLY A 782 -18.29 30.18 -43.07
N GLY A 783 -19.03 30.51 -42.01
CA GLY A 783 -18.92 31.83 -41.37
C GLY A 783 -17.91 31.85 -40.22
N SER A 784 -17.34 33.01 -39.88
CA SER A 784 -16.56 33.23 -38.64
C SER A 784 -16.41 34.73 -38.37
N THR A 785 -16.21 35.10 -37.11
CA THR A 785 -15.85 36.47 -36.71
C THR A 785 -14.33 36.57 -36.56
N ILE A 786 -13.69 37.55 -37.19
CA ILE A 786 -12.24 37.75 -37.17
C ILE A 786 -11.86 39.19 -36.82
N THR A 787 -10.84 39.36 -35.99
CA THR A 787 -10.25 40.65 -35.61
C THR A 787 -8.72 40.55 -35.52
N GLY A 788 -8.02 41.68 -35.56
CA GLY A 788 -6.59 41.73 -35.30
C GLY A 788 -5.75 41.93 -36.57
N THR A 789 -4.63 41.22 -36.70
CA THR A 789 -3.68 41.37 -37.82
C THR A 789 -3.39 40.04 -38.50
N VAL A 790 -3.39 40.05 -39.83
CA VAL A 790 -2.87 38.96 -40.65
C VAL A 790 -1.87 39.52 -41.66
N THR A 791 -0.67 38.94 -41.71
CA THR A 791 0.40 39.32 -42.64
C THR A 791 0.61 38.20 -43.66
N ALA A 792 0.57 38.52 -44.95
CA ALA A 792 0.88 37.57 -46.03
C ALA A 792 2.22 37.92 -46.69
N GLN A 793 3.16 36.97 -46.67
CA GLN A 793 4.54 37.12 -47.14
C GLN A 793 4.88 36.04 -48.17
N GLY A 794 4.48 36.23 -49.42
CA GLY A 794 4.85 35.27 -50.47
C GLY A 794 6.24 35.50 -51.06
N THR A 795 6.47 34.93 -52.23
CA THR A 795 7.68 35.13 -53.03
C THR A 795 7.46 36.24 -54.06
N PRO A 796 8.48 36.70 -54.80
CA PRO A 796 8.29 37.69 -55.87
C PRO A 796 7.32 37.23 -56.97
N THR A 797 7.14 35.92 -57.15
CA THR A 797 6.35 35.34 -58.25
C THR A 797 5.08 34.63 -57.79
N ALA A 798 5.00 34.17 -56.54
CA ALA A 798 3.86 33.40 -56.01
C ALA A 798 3.41 33.92 -54.64
N GLY A 799 2.10 34.02 -54.44
CA GLY A 799 1.51 34.64 -53.25
C GLY A 799 1.33 33.69 -52.05
N ALA A 800 1.43 34.25 -50.84
CA ALA A 800 0.81 33.69 -49.64
C ALA A 800 -0.62 34.23 -49.49
N VAL A 801 -1.48 33.51 -48.77
CA VAL A 801 -2.84 33.96 -48.45
C VAL A 801 -2.95 34.19 -46.94
N GLY A 802 -3.31 35.41 -46.55
CA GLY A 802 -3.56 35.72 -45.15
C GLY A 802 -4.80 35.00 -44.64
N VAL A 803 -5.96 35.37 -45.18
CA VAL A 803 -7.26 34.78 -44.87
C VAL A 803 -7.85 34.16 -46.14
N TYR A 804 -8.23 32.90 -46.10
CA TYR A 804 -8.97 32.21 -47.15
C TYR A 804 -10.37 31.90 -46.64
N GLY A 805 -11.42 32.42 -47.28
CA GLY A 805 -12.82 32.14 -46.95
C GLY A 805 -13.51 31.35 -48.06
N SER A 806 -14.24 30.31 -47.68
CA SER A 806 -15.04 29.47 -48.57
C SER A 806 -16.45 29.29 -47.99
N GLY A 807 -17.46 29.82 -48.68
CA GLY A 807 -18.83 29.91 -48.17
C GLY A 807 -18.97 30.83 -46.94
N GLY A 808 -20.17 31.29 -46.65
CA GLY A 808 -20.48 32.04 -45.41
C GLY A 808 -19.93 33.48 -45.31
N ALA A 809 -20.07 34.09 -44.13
CA ALA A 809 -19.64 35.47 -43.88
C ALA A 809 -18.35 35.50 -43.04
N VAL A 810 -17.32 36.16 -43.57
CA VAL A 810 -16.13 36.56 -42.81
C VAL A 810 -16.43 37.90 -42.14
N THR A 811 -16.91 37.84 -40.90
CA THR A 811 -17.39 39.02 -40.16
C THR A 811 -16.23 39.69 -39.45
N ILE A 812 -15.92 40.93 -39.81
CA ILE A 812 -14.90 41.73 -39.14
C ILE A 812 -15.47 42.25 -37.82
N GLY A 813 -14.87 41.81 -36.71
CA GLY A 813 -15.32 42.17 -35.37
C GLY A 813 -14.87 43.57 -34.93
N ALA A 814 -15.25 43.93 -33.70
CA ALA A 814 -14.87 45.20 -33.09
C ALA A 814 -13.34 45.35 -33.01
N GLY A 815 -12.83 46.51 -33.46
CA GLY A 815 -11.39 46.78 -33.57
C GLY A 815 -10.82 46.60 -34.99
N GLY A 816 -11.58 45.99 -35.90
CA GLY A 816 -11.20 45.83 -37.30
C GLY A 816 -10.22 44.70 -37.57
N LEU A 817 -9.87 44.53 -38.86
CA LEU A 817 -8.88 43.56 -39.33
C LEU A 817 -7.82 44.27 -40.19
N ALA A 818 -6.56 44.16 -39.79
CA ALA A 818 -5.43 44.63 -40.58
C ALA A 818 -4.91 43.49 -41.48
N LEU A 819 -4.96 43.71 -42.79
CA LEU A 819 -4.38 42.84 -43.80
C LEU A 819 -3.07 43.45 -44.28
N LYS A 820 -1.94 42.84 -43.88
CA LYS A 820 -0.60 43.33 -44.16
C LYS A 820 0.11 42.50 -45.21
N THR A 821 0.95 43.17 -46.00
CA THR A 821 1.91 42.53 -46.91
C THR A 821 3.19 43.34 -46.87
N ASP A 822 4.31 42.73 -46.47
CA ASP A 822 5.59 43.46 -46.33
C ASP A 822 6.71 42.90 -47.21
N THR A 823 6.55 41.66 -47.69
CA THR A 823 7.54 40.93 -48.47
C THR A 823 6.86 40.09 -49.55
N GLY A 824 7.33 40.21 -50.80
CA GLY A 824 6.83 39.42 -51.92
C GLY A 824 5.35 39.66 -52.25
N LYS A 825 4.78 38.74 -53.04
CA LYS A 825 3.37 38.75 -53.41
C LYS A 825 2.50 38.19 -52.28
N GLY A 826 1.32 38.75 -52.07
CA GLY A 826 0.40 38.31 -51.05
C GLY A 826 -1.02 38.76 -51.33
N THR A 827 -1.96 37.92 -50.92
CA THR A 827 -3.38 38.24 -50.85
C THR A 827 -3.78 38.29 -49.39
N GLY A 828 -4.19 39.46 -48.91
CA GLY A 828 -4.64 39.65 -47.54
C GLY A 828 -5.82 38.75 -47.21
N MET A 829 -6.87 38.80 -48.03
CA MET A 829 -8.07 37.99 -47.91
C MET A 829 -8.51 37.47 -49.29
N TYR A 830 -8.73 36.17 -49.43
CA TYR A 830 -9.24 35.49 -50.62
C TYR A 830 -10.60 34.87 -50.29
N LEU A 831 -11.64 35.26 -51.01
CA LEU A 831 -13.02 34.85 -50.76
C LEU A 831 -13.60 34.17 -52.00
N THR A 832 -14.12 32.96 -51.83
CA THR A 832 -14.70 32.15 -52.90
C THR A 832 -15.97 31.44 -52.43
N ASP A 833 -16.69 30.84 -53.37
CA ASP A 833 -17.83 29.94 -53.07
C ASP A 833 -18.94 30.65 -52.27
N GLY A 834 -19.12 31.95 -52.53
CA GLY A 834 -20.09 32.79 -51.84
C GLY A 834 -19.60 33.39 -50.51
N ALA A 835 -18.34 33.15 -50.13
CA ALA A 835 -17.73 33.82 -49.00
C ALA A 835 -17.71 35.34 -49.21
N HIS A 836 -17.98 36.11 -48.16
CA HIS A 836 -17.96 37.57 -48.23
C HIS A 836 -17.55 38.24 -46.93
N ALA A 837 -16.91 39.41 -47.04
CA ALA A 837 -16.59 40.22 -45.87
C ALA A 837 -17.81 41.02 -45.39
N ALA A 838 -18.03 41.08 -44.08
CA ALA A 838 -19.09 41.83 -43.43
C ALA A 838 -18.56 42.52 -42.15
N GLY A 839 -19.36 43.37 -41.52
CA GLY A 839 -19.02 43.97 -40.22
C GLY A 839 -18.21 45.27 -40.33
N GLU A 840 -17.17 45.38 -39.50
CA GLU A 840 -16.36 46.59 -39.31
C GLU A 840 -15.29 46.78 -40.42
N LYS A 841 -14.34 47.68 -40.16
CA LYS A 841 -13.31 48.11 -41.12
C LYS A 841 -12.18 47.09 -41.32
N ILE A 842 -11.81 46.89 -42.58
CA ILE A 842 -10.59 46.22 -43.04
C ILE A 842 -9.55 47.28 -43.39
N THR A 843 -8.36 47.21 -42.78
CA THR A 843 -7.23 48.07 -43.12
C THR A 843 -6.20 47.29 -43.93
N VAL A 844 -6.02 47.65 -45.19
CA VAL A 844 -5.03 47.09 -46.10
C VAL A 844 -3.75 47.92 -46.02
N ASN A 845 -2.63 47.26 -45.68
CA ASN A 845 -1.33 47.91 -45.57
C ASN A 845 -0.25 47.08 -46.27
N ASN A 846 0.05 47.44 -47.52
CA ASN A 846 1.19 46.90 -48.25
C ASN A 846 2.41 47.82 -48.11
N THR A 847 3.49 47.26 -47.59
CA THR A 847 4.82 47.86 -47.55
C THR A 847 5.82 47.13 -48.45
N ALA A 848 5.40 46.07 -49.14
CA ALA A 848 6.23 45.38 -50.13
C ALA A 848 6.46 46.25 -51.37
N THR A 849 7.48 45.90 -52.14
CA THR A 849 7.83 46.63 -53.38
C THR A 849 6.98 46.22 -54.59
N VAL A 850 6.15 45.19 -54.46
CA VAL A 850 5.26 44.63 -55.50
C VAL A 850 3.80 44.94 -55.21
N ASP A 851 2.96 44.80 -56.25
CA ASP A 851 1.52 44.98 -56.12
C ASP A 851 0.89 43.81 -55.35
N ASN A 852 0.09 44.12 -54.35
CA ASN A 852 -0.57 43.15 -53.49
C ASN A 852 -2.06 43.40 -53.34
N ILE A 853 -2.81 42.33 -53.08
CA ILE A 853 -4.27 42.37 -53.02
C ILE A 853 -4.71 42.40 -51.55
N GLY A 854 -5.56 43.35 -51.20
CA GLY A 854 -6.27 43.43 -49.94
C GLY A 854 -7.33 42.34 -49.85
N VAL A 855 -8.42 42.49 -50.61
CA VAL A 855 -9.52 41.52 -50.64
C VAL A 855 -9.78 41.04 -52.07
N TYR A 856 -9.54 39.75 -52.33
CA TYR A 856 -9.82 39.06 -53.58
C TYR A 856 -11.16 38.33 -53.49
N TYR A 857 -12.02 38.53 -54.48
CA TYR A 857 -13.31 37.86 -54.62
C TYR A 857 -13.32 37.02 -55.89
N SER A 858 -13.49 35.70 -55.74
CA SER A 858 -13.73 34.75 -56.83
C SER A 858 -15.18 34.27 -56.81
N LYS A 859 -15.74 33.98 -57.99
CA LYS A 859 -17.08 33.40 -58.08
C LYS A 859 -17.17 32.03 -57.39
N GLY A 860 -16.19 31.16 -57.63
CA GLY A 860 -16.28 29.74 -57.25
C GLY A 860 -17.62 29.12 -57.67
N THR A 861 -18.29 28.52 -56.69
CA THR A 861 -19.64 27.90 -56.83
C THR A 861 -20.80 28.85 -56.54
N ALA A 862 -20.55 30.13 -56.26
CA ALA A 862 -21.62 31.09 -55.96
C ALA A 862 -22.62 31.22 -57.11
N SER A 863 -23.92 31.18 -56.78
CA SER A 863 -25.01 31.46 -57.71
C SER A 863 -25.68 32.79 -57.34
N GLY A 864 -25.36 33.86 -58.07
CA GLY A 864 -25.94 35.18 -57.86
C GLY A 864 -24.95 36.23 -57.33
N THR A 865 -25.50 37.28 -56.73
CA THR A 865 -24.75 38.45 -56.25
C THR A 865 -24.08 38.17 -54.90
N VAL A 866 -22.78 38.47 -54.80
CA VAL A 866 -22.02 38.48 -53.53
C VAL A 866 -21.89 39.93 -53.05
N THR A 867 -22.01 40.18 -51.74
CA THR A 867 -21.99 41.54 -51.18
C THR A 867 -20.80 41.75 -50.25
N ASN A 868 -19.94 42.73 -50.56
CA ASN A 868 -18.98 43.26 -49.59
C ASN A 868 -19.69 44.23 -48.64
N GLY A 869 -19.75 43.85 -47.37
CA GLY A 869 -20.39 44.59 -46.28
C GLY A 869 -19.41 45.26 -45.31
N ALA A 870 -18.10 45.17 -45.54
CA ALA A 870 -17.05 45.76 -44.71
C ALA A 870 -16.44 47.01 -45.38
N GLU A 871 -16.12 48.02 -44.57
CA GLU A 871 -15.33 49.19 -45.04
C GLU A 871 -13.91 48.76 -45.37
N VAL A 872 -13.32 49.29 -46.44
CA VAL A 872 -11.93 48.99 -46.83
C VAL A 872 -11.10 50.28 -46.82
N GLU A 873 -10.04 50.29 -46.03
CA GLU A 873 -9.10 51.41 -45.93
C GLU A 873 -7.71 50.99 -46.41
N LEU A 874 -7.17 51.70 -47.40
CA LEU A 874 -5.84 51.50 -47.97
C LEU A 874 -4.87 52.51 -47.34
N THR A 875 -3.95 52.01 -46.53
CA THR A 875 -2.94 52.82 -45.81
C THR A 875 -1.52 52.64 -46.35
N GLY A 876 -1.27 51.57 -47.11
CA GLY A 876 0.03 51.25 -47.73
C GLY A 876 0.23 51.83 -49.13
N ASN A 877 1.17 51.24 -49.88
CA ASN A 877 1.48 51.53 -51.29
C ASN A 877 1.10 50.35 -52.18
N LYS A 878 0.94 50.55 -53.50
CA LYS A 878 0.79 49.44 -54.47
C LYS A 878 -0.24 48.38 -54.04
N SER A 879 -1.34 48.83 -53.43
CA SER A 879 -2.36 47.96 -52.86
C SER A 879 -3.60 47.97 -53.74
N ILE A 880 -4.19 46.80 -53.97
CA ILE A 880 -5.54 46.67 -54.53
C ILE A 880 -6.51 46.48 -53.36
N GLY A 881 -7.45 47.40 -53.13
CA GLY A 881 -8.45 47.28 -52.07
C GLY A 881 -9.34 46.07 -52.26
N ILE A 882 -10.10 46.08 -53.36
CA ILE A 882 -10.97 44.97 -53.77
C ILE A 882 -10.56 44.49 -55.16
N TYR A 883 -10.35 43.19 -55.34
CA TYR A 883 -10.15 42.55 -56.63
C TYR A 883 -11.34 41.64 -56.92
N ALA A 884 -12.16 41.96 -57.92
CA ALA A 884 -13.28 41.12 -58.37
C ALA A 884 -12.83 40.26 -59.57
N ALA A 885 -12.93 38.94 -59.44
CA ALA A 885 -12.40 37.98 -60.40
C ALA A 885 -13.38 36.86 -60.78
N ASP A 886 -12.98 36.10 -61.80
CA ASP A 886 -13.58 34.80 -62.15
C ASP A 886 -15.09 34.84 -62.42
N GLY A 887 -15.58 35.95 -62.96
CA GLY A 887 -16.98 36.13 -63.36
C GLY A 887 -17.92 36.39 -62.19
N ILE A 888 -17.42 36.90 -61.06
CA ILE A 888 -18.24 37.23 -59.90
C ILE A 888 -19.13 38.45 -60.18
N ASN A 889 -20.37 38.44 -59.66
CA ASN A 889 -21.21 39.63 -59.56
C ASN A 889 -21.11 40.19 -58.14
N LEU A 890 -20.26 41.20 -57.95
CA LEU A 890 -19.93 41.77 -56.63
C LEU A 890 -20.64 43.12 -56.41
N VAL A 891 -21.30 43.27 -55.26
CA VAL A 891 -21.84 44.55 -54.78
C VAL A 891 -21.02 45.01 -53.59
N ASN A 892 -20.38 46.17 -53.70
CA ASN A 892 -19.73 46.84 -52.57
C ASN A 892 -20.69 47.85 -51.93
N THR A 893 -21.04 47.66 -50.66
CA THR A 893 -22.00 48.54 -49.96
C THR A 893 -21.36 49.57 -49.03
N LYS A 894 -20.06 49.45 -48.75
CA LYS A 894 -19.33 50.31 -47.81
C LYS A 894 -18.26 51.13 -48.51
N ASN A 895 -17.73 52.13 -47.82
CA ASN A 895 -16.72 53.01 -48.38
C ASN A 895 -15.40 52.26 -48.64
N ILE A 896 -14.70 52.70 -49.68
CA ILE A 896 -13.30 52.36 -49.92
C ILE A 896 -12.52 53.65 -49.84
N THR A 897 -11.62 53.77 -48.88
CA THR A 897 -10.84 54.99 -48.64
C THR A 897 -9.36 54.69 -48.79
N SER A 898 -8.66 55.41 -49.66
CA SER A 898 -7.19 55.38 -49.74
C SER A 898 -6.62 56.64 -49.12
N THR A 899 -6.15 56.51 -47.88
CA THR A 899 -5.43 57.56 -47.14
C THR A 899 -3.91 57.46 -47.29
N GLY A 900 -3.42 56.33 -47.83
CA GLY A 900 -1.99 56.04 -48.04
C GLY A 900 -1.33 56.71 -49.24
N LEU A 901 -0.04 56.38 -49.42
CA LEU A 901 0.92 56.87 -50.41
C LEU A 901 0.61 56.37 -51.86
N ASN A 902 1.59 56.25 -52.75
CA ASN A 902 1.39 56.19 -54.20
C ASN A 902 0.99 54.79 -54.77
N ASN A 903 0.30 54.80 -55.92
CA ASN A 903 -0.06 53.64 -56.77
C ASN A 903 -1.05 52.61 -56.18
N ASN A 904 -2.01 53.03 -55.37
CA ASN A 904 -3.11 52.18 -54.90
C ASN A 904 -4.27 52.12 -55.91
N ILE A 905 -4.92 50.96 -56.00
CA ILE A 905 -6.15 50.75 -56.75
C ILE A 905 -7.28 50.45 -55.76
N ALA A 906 -8.33 51.27 -55.70
CA ALA A 906 -9.44 51.01 -54.79
C ALA A 906 -10.21 49.74 -55.17
N SER A 907 -10.50 49.55 -56.47
CA SER A 907 -11.08 48.33 -56.99
C SER A 907 -10.53 47.94 -58.36
N TYR A 908 -10.22 46.66 -58.56
CA TYR A 908 -9.82 46.09 -59.84
C TYR A 908 -10.87 45.06 -60.28
N VAL A 909 -11.38 45.17 -61.51
CA VAL A 909 -12.44 44.26 -62.02
C VAL A 909 -11.91 43.44 -63.19
N GLY A 910 -11.66 42.15 -62.97
CA GLY A 910 -11.10 41.23 -63.97
C GLY A 910 -12.02 40.04 -64.29
N GLY A 911 -11.68 39.31 -65.36
CA GLY A 911 -12.24 37.98 -65.63
C GLY A 911 -13.75 37.94 -65.88
N ASN A 912 -14.31 38.90 -66.63
CA ASN A 912 -15.76 39.03 -66.89
C ASN A 912 -16.61 39.26 -65.62
N SER A 913 -16.00 39.75 -64.55
CA SER A 913 -16.71 40.11 -63.32
C SER A 913 -17.44 41.45 -63.46
N THR A 914 -18.46 41.64 -62.63
CA THR A 914 -19.20 42.91 -62.51
C THR A 914 -19.05 43.42 -61.09
N LEU A 915 -18.71 44.71 -60.94
CA LEU A 915 -18.70 45.40 -59.65
C LEU A 915 -19.76 46.52 -59.66
N THR A 916 -20.64 46.52 -58.66
CA THR A 916 -21.51 47.66 -58.35
C THR A 916 -21.08 48.25 -57.01
N SER A 917 -20.62 49.52 -56.97
CA SER A 917 -20.27 50.19 -55.72
C SER A 917 -21.35 51.17 -55.29
N ASN A 918 -22.02 50.88 -54.17
CA ASN A 918 -22.96 51.76 -53.49
C ASN A 918 -22.30 52.63 -52.41
N GLY A 919 -21.10 52.26 -51.96
CA GLY A 919 -20.28 53.07 -51.05
C GLY A 919 -19.39 54.06 -51.79
N ASN A 920 -18.93 55.10 -51.09
CA ASN A 920 -18.05 56.11 -51.65
C ASN A 920 -16.65 55.53 -51.86
N ILE A 921 -16.03 55.83 -53.01
CA ILE A 921 -14.61 55.60 -53.25
C ILE A 921 -13.90 56.95 -53.09
N THR A 922 -13.04 57.04 -52.07
CA THR A 922 -12.29 58.27 -51.76
C THR A 922 -10.79 58.00 -51.92
N MET A 923 -10.13 58.71 -52.83
CA MET A 923 -8.69 58.59 -53.06
C MET A 923 -8.02 59.93 -52.73
N THR A 924 -7.15 59.97 -51.70
CA THR A 924 -6.49 61.21 -51.26
C THR A 924 -4.97 61.21 -51.42
N GLY A 925 -4.35 60.13 -51.90
CA GLY A 925 -2.90 60.06 -52.11
C GLY A 925 -2.43 60.79 -53.37
N THR A 926 -1.13 61.09 -53.44
CA THR A 926 -0.55 62.10 -54.34
C THR A 926 -0.26 61.64 -55.78
N ASP A 927 0.19 60.40 -56.01
CA ASP A 927 0.55 59.90 -57.36
C ASP A 927 0.01 58.48 -57.67
N GLY A 928 -0.46 58.28 -58.91
CA GLY A 928 -0.71 56.95 -59.50
C GLY A 928 -1.90 56.17 -58.95
N ASN A 929 -2.71 56.79 -58.09
CA ASN A 929 -3.88 56.15 -57.47
C ASN A 929 -5.06 56.04 -58.45
N ILE A 930 -5.70 54.86 -58.50
CA ILE A 930 -6.83 54.57 -59.38
C ILE A 930 -8.05 54.20 -58.54
N GLY A 931 -9.20 54.83 -58.81
CA GLY A 931 -10.46 54.49 -58.13
C GLY A 931 -10.97 53.10 -58.51
N ILE A 932 -11.23 52.89 -59.81
CA ILE A 932 -11.64 51.60 -60.38
C ILE A 932 -10.80 51.37 -61.64
N TYR A 933 -10.17 50.19 -61.76
CA TYR A 933 -9.42 49.76 -62.95
C TYR A 933 -10.14 48.61 -63.67
#